data_AF-A0A6A9QQ84-F1
#
_entry.id   AF-A0A6A9QQ84-F1
#
_cell.length_a   1.000
_cell.length_b   1.000
_cell.length_c   1.000
_cell.angle_alpha   90.00
_cell.angle_beta   90.00
_cell.angle_gamma   90.00
#
_symmetry.space_group_name_H-M   'P 1'
#
loop_
_entity.id
_entity.type
_entity.pdbx_description
1 polymer ?
#
loop_
_entity_poly.entity_id
_entity_poly.type
_entity_poly.pdbx_seq_one_letter_code
_entity_poly.pdbx_strand_id
1 'polypeptide(L)'
;MTKRLSETAADSSSAFSLFKCISSVRYLNKLKFFSTINHELDRIKSERESPEIIALVADWGQGKSFFLDIIKEYSNSSNIAVIKENFSNVLENWIPNRDGILLIDEVENLVDSAIFGKYKEKIRDFWINIKTLANSKGNSIIYLSMTPSAYSKIFSVGGQLQLMFQETFPALVERVKKVTLNTPSKLEFLLMLNCSMKLRGFDEEDLISYLKYMDLPFWVTQPERRKYVRLINEVIMDNFPSVENTFQEISRGPAKSFLNDEEETVREKELLRLEDEIDRSDRENLYKSLMCRVGIDESEIVEPLKWMFVKGNLVPYSKWIQVTSDSEVAQNLEDFLLTVKKGKDIEDSLYIFISEELEKLVYEGIISDFEELEAIKEKVLPLANVEAYALRWDFYEKIVNTNVGGLIVDFKTREMKDMALRFVNDNLTDNKKLIESIINFIEIGKQEWKVEERGQLSLPATLIQLTVGEKKINLMLAVPTSHQDMEKIIEKIKSSQDIIHSLLLMNNEFVENNMDDIERLVKITNNLSITMMRIDVPTPMKRQLLYMLFAKKTMKNVNIRYDALEIKLGELKRNVEKCINESYEKLIIPQLPAINKRLIQSFNWILFYPEDGIAEVKDIFEKTNEVVNQKFRIFGSKQFHLEDFETETVLEKEIVPYLTDNEIIRSKEGFLDYSNLYGETINKISTLLAGYLKQRMDDYVNPLVNFFISSSSTSPDEKFLNAIAKLLQTKNDQSLLFLVYVSVISGSLISKMDKEKIIDAIIEKINQLPKKEVNDDYFITAKRRDAGIRSLSEMRNIMEKYRELCMLSKENVNNLRFCASYIALNSIYSKLSTTAEESRNKMNNEIEIQILKKVDTLVKARKFLGINEPTEEEKIIEEILNKIRNMKNIAKEISDTLKEIYENNKGEEFKRSLDEVVSAIGMDEDQPIHLGLFIANLTNAVLDGVRTSIIDYLNKVDIFNMIQGVKGSARVIKDIDVLLDSLNKTMPELPLIKEEKTKVAQEIEDTVSKIRERVKEIEG
;
A
#
# COMPACT_ATOMS: atom_id res chain seq x y z
N MET A 1 -15.43 61.14 31.38
CA MET A 1 -14.87 60.85 30.04
C MET A 1 -13.81 59.76 30.21
N THR A 2 -14.13 58.54 29.84
CA THR A 2 -13.21 57.39 29.84
C THR A 2 -12.18 57.57 28.72
N LYS A 3 -10.89 57.62 29.07
CA LYS A 3 -9.81 57.72 28.08
C LYS A 3 -9.79 56.44 27.22
N ARG A 4 -10.06 56.57 25.93
CA ARG A 4 -9.94 55.48 24.95
C ARG A 4 -8.46 55.09 24.80
N LEU A 5 -8.18 53.79 24.66
CA LEU A 5 -6.84 53.32 24.28
C LEU A 5 -6.60 53.68 22.83
N SER A 6 -5.45 54.25 22.51
CA SER A 6 -5.14 54.60 21.13
C SER A 6 -4.90 53.34 20.29
N GLU A 7 -5.59 53.23 19.15
CA GLU A 7 -5.38 52.16 18.17
C GLU A 7 -4.02 52.24 17.46
N THR A 8 -3.48 53.46 17.34
CA THR A 8 -2.35 53.79 16.45
C THR A 8 -1.49 54.91 17.04
N ALA A 9 -0.96 54.76 18.26
CA ALA A 9 0.11 55.63 18.73
C ALA A 9 -0.21 57.13 18.92
N ALA A 10 -1.46 57.52 19.17
CA ALA A 10 -1.79 58.94 19.42
C ALA A 10 -1.43 59.39 20.85
N ASP A 11 -1.23 58.46 21.79
CA ASP A 11 -0.83 58.77 23.17
C ASP A 11 0.24 57.78 23.66
N SER A 12 1.51 58.11 23.40
CA SER A 12 2.67 57.33 23.82
C SER A 12 2.71 57.11 25.35
N SER A 13 2.16 58.05 26.13
CA SER A 13 2.07 57.94 27.59
C SER A 13 1.12 56.83 28.06
N SER A 14 0.00 56.63 27.35
CA SER A 14 -0.93 55.53 27.60
C SER A 14 -0.32 54.17 27.26
N ALA A 15 0.42 54.08 26.15
CA ALA A 15 1.14 52.86 25.76
C ALA A 15 2.19 52.46 26.79
N PHE A 16 2.97 53.43 27.27
CA PHE A 16 3.98 53.21 28.30
C PHE A 16 3.36 52.86 29.66
N SER A 17 2.22 53.45 30.02
CA SER A 17 1.49 53.11 31.25
C SER A 17 0.95 51.68 31.23
N LEU A 18 0.41 51.24 30.08
CA LEU A 18 0.00 49.85 29.86
C LEU A 18 1.20 48.90 29.98
N PHE A 19 2.32 49.22 29.35
CA PHE A 19 3.57 48.46 29.47
C PHE A 19 4.03 48.34 30.92
N LYS A 20 4.04 49.45 31.68
CA LYS A 20 4.41 49.43 33.11
C LYS A 20 3.52 48.53 33.95
N CYS A 21 2.21 48.58 33.72
CA CYS A 21 1.27 47.71 34.41
C CYS A 21 1.57 46.24 34.11
N ILE A 22 1.72 45.87 32.84
CA ILE A 22 1.99 44.47 32.43
C ILE A 22 3.37 44.00 32.90
N SER A 23 4.38 44.87 32.87
CA SER A 23 5.75 44.54 33.28
C SER A 23 5.90 44.32 34.79
N SER A 24 4.89 44.68 35.58
CA SER A 24 4.88 44.42 37.03
C SER A 24 4.50 42.98 37.41
N VAL A 25 4.01 42.20 36.43
CA VAL A 25 3.54 40.82 36.61
C VAL A 25 4.73 39.84 36.67
N ARG A 26 4.68 38.83 37.56
CA ARG A 26 5.75 37.82 37.74
C ARG A 26 6.04 37.01 36.47
N TYR A 27 5.04 36.86 35.60
CA TYR A 27 5.10 36.04 34.40
C TYR A 27 5.52 36.80 33.13
N LEU A 28 6.17 37.97 33.24
CA LEU A 28 6.61 38.79 32.10
C LEU A 28 7.38 37.98 31.04
N ASN A 29 8.21 37.03 31.44
CA ASN A 29 9.01 36.19 30.54
C ASN A 29 8.17 35.23 29.68
N LYS A 30 6.91 34.97 30.05
CA LYS A 30 5.96 34.17 29.25
C LYS A 30 5.20 35.01 28.23
N LEU A 31 5.26 36.33 28.35
CA LEU A 31 4.60 37.26 27.45
C LEU A 31 5.48 37.51 26.22
N LYS A 32 5.21 36.83 25.10
CA LYS A 32 6.08 36.80 23.91
C LYS A 32 6.52 38.19 23.43
N PHE A 33 5.64 39.19 23.47
CA PHE A 33 5.94 40.56 23.02
C PHE A 33 6.47 41.44 24.13
N PHE A 34 5.88 41.38 25.32
CA PHE A 34 6.30 42.23 26.44
C PHE A 34 7.67 41.81 27.01
N SER A 35 8.00 40.52 26.98
CA SER A 35 9.36 40.03 27.25
C SER A 35 10.36 40.56 26.23
N THR A 36 10.00 40.57 24.94
CA THR A 36 10.84 41.12 23.88
C THR A 36 11.10 42.61 24.10
N ILE A 37 10.09 43.41 24.46
CA ILE A 37 10.29 44.81 24.84
C ILE A 37 11.24 44.91 26.02
N ASN A 38 11.02 44.14 27.08
CA ASN A 38 11.82 44.22 28.30
C ASN A 38 13.30 43.89 28.03
N HIS A 39 13.58 42.83 27.26
CA HIS A 39 14.93 42.49 26.82
C HIS A 39 15.58 43.63 26.01
N GLU A 40 14.81 44.28 25.14
CA GLU A 40 15.30 45.40 24.35
C GLU A 40 15.53 46.66 25.20
N LEU A 41 14.72 46.91 26.24
CA LEU A 41 14.98 47.97 27.22
C LEU A 41 16.25 47.70 28.03
N ASP A 42 16.51 46.45 28.42
CA ASP A 42 17.75 46.08 29.10
C ASP A 42 18.97 46.23 28.18
N ARG A 43 18.80 45.90 26.91
CA ARG A 43 19.80 46.15 25.87
C ARG A 43 20.06 47.66 25.69
N ILE A 44 19.02 48.50 25.76
CA ILE A 44 19.18 49.96 25.68
C ILE A 44 20.00 50.51 26.85
N LYS A 45 19.92 49.91 28.05
CA LYS A 45 20.69 50.31 29.23
C LYS A 45 22.17 49.91 29.16
N SER A 46 22.51 48.84 28.44
CA SER A 46 23.88 48.32 28.42
C SER A 46 24.84 49.21 27.63
N GLU A 47 26.06 49.44 28.15
CA GLU A 47 27.15 50.09 27.42
C GLU A 47 27.66 49.21 26.28
N ARG A 48 28.01 49.85 25.15
CA ARG A 48 28.42 49.17 23.91
C ARG A 48 29.70 49.77 23.36
N GLU A 49 30.55 48.93 22.78
CA GLU A 49 31.78 49.37 22.11
C GLU A 49 31.52 49.95 20.71
N SER A 50 30.45 49.49 20.05
CA SER A 50 30.04 49.92 18.70
C SER A 50 28.52 50.02 18.57
N PRO A 51 28.01 50.88 17.67
CA PRO A 51 26.60 50.97 17.35
C PRO A 51 26.00 49.64 16.90
N GLU A 52 24.77 49.33 17.34
CA GLU A 52 24.05 48.14 16.87
C GLU A 52 22.94 48.50 15.88
N ILE A 53 22.75 47.65 14.88
CA ILE A 53 21.67 47.75 13.92
C ILE A 53 20.70 46.60 14.19
N ILE A 54 19.43 46.95 14.41
CA ILE A 54 18.38 46.00 14.76
C ILE A 54 17.28 46.09 13.71
N ALA A 55 17.02 44.99 13.01
CA ALA A 55 15.84 44.85 12.18
C ALA A 55 14.67 44.38 13.06
N LEU A 56 13.74 45.29 13.33
CA LEU A 56 12.50 45.00 14.04
C LEU A 56 11.47 44.49 13.02
N VAL A 57 11.21 43.18 13.07
CA VAL A 57 10.38 42.47 12.10
C VAL A 57 9.04 42.10 12.74
N ALA A 58 7.95 42.61 12.18
CA ALA A 58 6.61 42.18 12.58
C ALA A 58 5.58 42.42 11.48
N ASP A 59 4.53 41.60 11.45
CA ASP A 59 3.39 41.81 10.56
C ASP A 59 2.57 43.06 10.92
N TRP A 60 1.65 43.41 10.02
CA TRP A 60 0.69 44.48 10.25
C TRP A 60 -0.15 44.18 11.51
N GLY A 61 -0.44 45.21 12.33
CA GLY A 61 -1.25 45.05 13.53
C GLY A 61 -0.56 44.38 14.74
N GLN A 62 0.66 43.86 14.60
CA GLN A 62 1.43 43.22 15.68
C GLN A 62 2.04 44.20 16.69
N GLY A 63 1.92 45.50 16.48
CA GLY A 63 2.33 46.51 17.45
C GLY A 63 3.76 47.04 17.29
N LYS A 64 4.31 47.12 16.06
CA LYS A 64 5.61 47.79 15.78
C LYS A 64 5.65 49.22 16.32
N SER A 65 4.66 50.04 15.97
CA SER A 65 4.59 51.43 16.44
C SER A 65 4.43 51.51 17.96
N PHE A 66 3.66 50.61 18.56
CA PHE A 66 3.50 50.50 20.01
C PHE A 66 4.83 50.17 20.71
N PHE A 67 5.61 49.24 20.16
CA PHE A 67 6.97 48.92 20.62
C PHE A 67 7.89 50.15 20.54
N LEU A 68 7.89 50.86 19.41
CA LEU A 68 8.73 52.05 19.20
C LEU A 68 8.36 53.20 20.16
N ASP A 69 7.08 53.38 20.45
CA ASP A 69 6.62 54.41 21.39
C ASP A 69 7.02 54.11 22.83
N ILE A 70 6.99 52.83 23.23
CA ILE A 70 7.49 52.43 24.55
C ILE A 70 8.99 52.73 24.67
N ILE A 71 9.78 52.43 23.63
CA ILE A 71 11.21 52.77 23.62
C ILE A 71 11.40 54.28 23.74
N LYS A 72 10.64 55.08 22.99
CA LYS A 72 10.73 56.54 23.02
C LYS A 72 10.43 57.10 24.41
N GLU A 73 9.31 56.71 25.02
CA GLU A 73 8.91 57.17 26.35
C GLU A 73 9.88 56.71 27.44
N TYR A 74 10.31 55.45 27.38
CA TYR A 74 11.30 54.92 28.31
C TYR A 74 12.62 55.70 28.25
N SER A 75 13.09 55.99 27.04
CA SER A 75 14.35 56.70 26.82
C SER A 75 14.29 58.16 27.23
N ASN A 76 13.15 58.84 27.00
CA ASN A 76 12.88 60.17 27.54
C ASN A 76 12.95 60.16 29.07
N SER A 77 12.35 59.16 29.73
CA SER A 77 12.41 59.03 31.19
C SER A 77 13.80 58.68 31.74
N SER A 78 14.69 58.16 30.89
CA SER A 78 16.05 57.75 31.23
C SER A 78 17.14 58.72 30.73
N ASN A 79 16.75 59.91 30.23
CA ASN A 79 17.65 60.91 29.63
C ASN A 79 18.53 60.40 28.46
N ILE A 80 18.03 59.44 27.69
CA ILE A 80 18.70 58.94 26.47
C ILE A 80 18.12 59.67 25.27
N ALA A 81 18.96 60.27 24.43
CA ALA A 81 18.52 60.97 23.23
C ALA A 81 17.88 60.00 22.22
N VAL A 82 16.64 60.27 21.79
CA VAL A 82 15.92 59.44 20.80
C VAL A 82 15.40 60.30 19.65
N ILE A 83 15.63 59.82 18.43
CA ILE A 83 15.12 60.40 17.20
C ILE A 83 14.23 59.36 16.52
N LYS A 84 12.99 59.71 16.18
CA LYS A 84 12.06 58.85 15.41
C LYS A 84 11.80 59.51 14.06
N GLU A 85 12.15 58.81 12.98
CA GLU A 85 12.06 59.31 11.60
C GLU A 85 11.34 58.31 10.70
N ASN A 86 10.60 58.82 9.72
CA ASN A 86 10.08 57.99 8.63
C ASN A 86 11.21 57.74 7.61
N PHE A 87 11.30 56.53 7.08
CA PHE A 87 12.34 56.18 6.10
C PHE A 87 12.39 57.13 4.89
N SER A 88 11.24 57.66 4.44
CA SER A 88 11.18 58.62 3.33
C SER A 88 11.98 59.90 3.61
N ASN A 89 11.98 60.38 4.85
CA ASN A 89 12.73 61.57 5.27
C ASN A 89 14.24 61.27 5.38
N VAL A 90 14.59 60.04 5.79
CA VAL A 90 15.98 59.57 5.87
C VAL A 90 16.65 59.60 4.49
N LEU A 91 15.90 59.31 3.42
CA LEU A 91 16.41 59.38 2.05
C LEU A 91 16.69 60.82 1.57
N GLU A 92 16.18 61.85 2.24
CA GLU A 92 16.35 63.24 1.81
C GLU A 92 17.52 63.94 2.52
N ASN A 93 17.67 63.79 3.85
CA ASN A 93 18.66 64.53 4.65
C ASN A 93 19.20 63.74 5.87
N TRP A 94 19.70 62.51 5.71
CA TRP A 94 20.21 61.75 6.87
C TRP A 94 21.66 62.08 7.25
N ILE A 95 21.87 62.42 8.52
CA ILE A 95 23.18 62.52 9.17
C ILE A 95 23.25 61.42 10.24
N PRO A 96 24.24 60.50 10.18
CA PRO A 96 24.36 59.42 11.14
C PRO A 96 24.73 59.95 12.53
N ASN A 97 23.86 59.69 13.53
CA ASN A 97 24.14 60.03 14.92
C ASN A 97 24.91 58.89 15.61
N ARG A 98 25.99 59.23 16.33
CA ARG A 98 26.89 58.25 16.96
C ARG A 98 26.50 57.88 18.39
N ASP A 99 25.63 58.68 19.01
CA ASP A 99 25.13 58.46 20.36
C ASP A 99 23.60 58.61 20.42
N GLY A 100 22.94 57.76 21.21
CA GLY A 100 21.48 57.72 21.36
C GLY A 100 20.77 56.71 20.45
N ILE A 101 19.44 56.79 20.37
CA ILE A 101 18.61 55.81 19.67
C ILE A 101 17.98 56.44 18.44
N LEU A 102 18.09 55.77 17.30
CA LEU A 102 17.42 56.15 16.06
C LEU A 102 16.35 55.10 15.71
N LEU A 103 15.10 55.52 15.68
CA LEU A 103 13.95 54.71 15.32
C LEU A 103 13.54 55.06 13.90
N ILE A 104 13.83 54.19 12.94
CA ILE A 104 13.47 54.37 11.54
C ILE A 104 12.22 53.52 11.25
N ASP A 105 11.10 54.19 10.98
CA ASP A 105 9.82 53.53 10.67
C ASP A 105 9.60 53.39 9.16
N GLU A 106 8.74 52.44 8.77
CA GLU A 106 8.36 52.17 7.37
C GLU A 106 9.53 51.85 6.43
N VAL A 107 10.52 51.08 6.90
CA VAL A 107 11.67 50.65 6.09
C VAL A 107 11.23 49.79 4.90
N GLU A 108 10.03 49.21 4.92
CA GLU A 108 9.40 48.53 3.78
C GLU A 108 9.27 49.38 2.51
N ASN A 109 9.27 50.72 2.62
CA ASN A 109 9.32 51.62 1.47
C ASN A 109 10.58 51.41 0.60
N LEU A 110 11.66 50.84 1.15
CA LEU A 110 12.86 50.42 0.38
C LEU A 110 12.55 49.43 -0.74
N VAL A 111 11.50 48.64 -0.55
CA VAL A 111 11.24 47.44 -1.32
C VAL A 111 10.25 47.68 -2.46
N ASP A 112 9.62 48.85 -2.49
CA ASP A 112 8.81 49.30 -3.61
C ASP A 112 9.71 49.52 -4.84
N SER A 113 9.38 48.85 -5.95
CA SER A 113 10.13 48.95 -7.20
C SER A 113 10.22 50.36 -7.77
N ALA A 114 9.19 51.20 -7.57
CA ALA A 114 9.18 52.58 -8.04
C ALA A 114 10.11 53.48 -7.19
N ILE A 115 10.12 53.27 -5.86
CA ILE A 115 11.00 53.99 -4.93
C ILE A 115 12.45 53.53 -5.12
N PHE A 116 12.68 52.23 -5.21
CA PHE A 116 14.01 51.65 -5.43
C PHE A 116 14.63 52.11 -6.75
N GLY A 117 13.83 52.19 -7.83
CA GLY A 117 14.28 52.72 -9.13
C GLY A 117 14.65 54.20 -9.07
N LYS A 118 13.89 55.03 -8.34
CA LYS A 118 14.08 56.49 -8.25
C LYS A 118 15.20 56.90 -7.30
N TYR A 119 15.42 56.19 -6.20
CA TYR A 119 16.34 56.57 -5.12
C TYR A 119 17.50 55.58 -4.91
N LYS A 120 17.82 54.73 -5.90
CA LYS A 120 18.81 53.66 -5.81
C LYS A 120 20.15 54.07 -5.17
N GLU A 121 20.76 55.17 -5.64
CA GLU A 121 22.04 55.64 -5.10
C GLU A 121 21.92 56.11 -3.65
N LYS A 122 20.84 56.80 -3.29
CA LYS A 122 20.62 57.24 -1.90
C LYS A 122 20.37 56.06 -0.94
N ILE A 123 19.69 55.02 -1.42
CA ILE A 123 19.49 53.76 -0.68
C ILE A 123 20.83 53.05 -0.48
N ARG A 124 21.68 53.03 -1.52
CA ARG A 124 23.04 52.48 -1.44
C ARG A 124 23.88 53.26 -0.42
N ASP A 125 23.85 54.59 -0.46
CA ASP A 125 24.54 55.45 0.49
C ASP A 125 24.06 55.23 1.94
N PHE A 126 22.75 55.07 2.14
CA PHE A 126 22.18 54.71 3.43
C PHE A 126 22.81 53.42 3.99
N TRP A 127 22.86 52.34 3.20
CA TRP A 127 23.46 51.07 3.66
C TRP A 127 24.98 51.15 3.87
N ILE A 128 25.70 51.95 3.07
CA ILE A 128 27.13 52.23 3.29
C ILE A 128 27.33 52.96 4.61
N ASN A 129 26.50 53.96 4.91
CA ASN A 129 26.56 54.73 6.15
C ASN A 129 26.20 53.86 7.36
N ILE A 130 25.17 53.01 7.26
CA ILE A 130 24.79 52.02 8.28
C ILE A 130 25.97 51.06 8.56
N LYS A 131 26.61 50.53 7.51
CA LYS A 131 27.81 49.68 7.64
C LYS A 131 28.97 50.42 8.29
N THR A 132 29.18 51.68 7.93
CA THR A 132 30.26 52.52 8.48
C THR A 132 30.02 52.81 9.96
N LEU A 133 28.77 53.10 10.33
CA LEU A 133 28.37 53.35 11.71
C LEU A 133 28.58 52.11 12.59
N ALA A 134 28.18 50.92 12.12
CA ALA A 134 28.38 49.67 12.86
C ALA A 134 29.85 49.33 13.15
N ASN A 135 30.81 49.91 12.41
CA ASN A 135 32.25 49.73 12.65
C ASN A 135 32.88 50.92 13.41
N SER A 136 32.09 51.92 13.78
CA SER A 136 32.56 53.10 14.52
C SER A 136 32.46 52.89 16.03
N LYS A 137 33.20 53.70 16.80
CA LYS A 137 32.98 53.80 18.25
C LYS A 137 31.76 54.68 18.53
N GLY A 138 30.86 54.21 19.36
CA GLY A 138 29.64 54.93 19.73
C GLY A 138 28.65 54.03 20.45
N ASN A 139 27.77 54.62 21.24
CA ASN A 139 26.77 53.88 22.02
C ASN A 139 25.37 53.99 21.41
N SER A 140 25.27 54.04 20.07
CA SER A 140 23.98 54.20 19.38
C SER A 140 23.30 52.89 19.01
N ILE A 141 21.98 52.96 18.84
CA ILE A 141 21.11 51.84 18.46
C ILE A 141 20.23 52.31 17.33
N ILE A 142 20.22 51.57 16.22
CA ILE A 142 19.34 51.85 15.09
C ILE A 142 18.31 50.74 14.97
N TYR A 143 17.04 51.09 15.20
CA TYR A 143 15.92 50.21 14.92
C TYR A 143 15.38 50.48 13.52
N LEU A 144 15.37 49.44 12.69
CA LEU A 144 14.79 49.41 11.35
C LEU A 144 13.47 48.65 11.41
N SER A 145 12.34 49.35 11.49
CA SER A 145 11.00 48.76 11.56
C SER A 145 10.51 48.34 10.17
N MET A 146 10.21 47.04 10.02
CA MET A 146 9.78 46.47 8.74
C MET A 146 8.87 45.24 8.90
N THR A 147 8.16 44.89 7.84
CA THR A 147 7.44 43.61 7.72
C THR A 147 8.36 42.42 7.42
N PRO A 148 7.95 41.16 7.72
CA PRO A 148 8.70 39.96 7.34
C PRO A 148 9.00 39.89 5.83
N SER A 149 8.05 40.31 5.00
CA SER A 149 8.26 40.37 3.54
C SER A 149 9.35 41.37 3.16
N ALA A 150 9.38 42.55 3.78
CA ALA A 150 10.41 43.54 3.52
C ALA A 150 11.78 43.05 4.00
N TYR A 151 11.85 42.46 5.19
CA TYR A 151 13.06 41.83 5.72
C TYR A 151 13.62 40.78 4.74
N SER A 152 12.79 39.86 4.27
CA SER A 152 13.22 38.85 3.29
C SER A 152 13.74 39.50 2.01
N LYS A 153 13.01 40.45 1.42
CA LYS A 153 13.42 41.06 0.14
C LYS A 153 14.68 41.92 0.26
N ILE A 154 14.99 42.45 1.45
CA ILE A 154 16.20 43.24 1.71
C ILE A 154 17.40 42.31 2.00
N PHE A 155 17.24 41.35 2.92
CA PHE A 155 18.33 40.61 3.53
C PHE A 155 18.51 39.15 3.04
N SER A 156 17.60 38.58 2.24
CA SER A 156 17.75 37.20 1.74
C SER A 156 18.75 37.07 0.61
N VAL A 157 19.17 35.82 0.33
CA VAL A 157 19.87 35.48 -0.92
C VAL A 157 18.94 35.81 -2.10
N GLY A 158 19.43 36.55 -3.08
CA GLY A 158 18.68 37.17 -4.18
C GLY A 158 18.06 38.54 -3.87
N GLY A 159 18.20 39.03 -2.62
CA GLY A 159 17.60 40.28 -2.14
C GLY A 159 18.36 41.55 -2.52
N GLN A 160 17.78 42.71 -2.19
CA GLN A 160 18.30 44.03 -2.56
C GLN A 160 19.75 44.28 -2.10
N LEU A 161 20.10 43.87 -0.88
CA LEU A 161 21.47 44.05 -0.38
C LEU A 161 22.48 43.21 -1.13
N GLN A 162 22.15 41.97 -1.49
CA GLN A 162 23.06 41.13 -2.27
C GLN A 162 23.25 41.70 -3.68
N LEU A 163 22.18 42.24 -4.29
CA LEU A 163 22.26 42.90 -5.60
C LEU A 163 23.14 44.16 -5.57
N MET A 164 23.12 44.94 -4.48
CA MET A 164 23.91 46.16 -4.34
C MET A 164 25.34 45.92 -3.85
N PHE A 165 25.58 44.87 -3.06
CA PHE A 165 26.85 44.60 -2.36
C PHE A 165 27.25 43.12 -2.41
N GLN A 166 27.29 42.50 -3.61
CA GLN A 166 27.54 41.06 -3.78
C GLN A 166 28.69 40.49 -2.93
N GLU A 167 29.85 41.16 -2.90
CA GLU A 167 31.03 40.70 -2.18
C GLU A 167 30.95 40.92 -0.66
N THR A 168 30.29 41.98 -0.20
CA THR A 168 30.23 42.34 1.24
C THR A 168 28.90 42.01 1.90
N PHE A 169 28.00 41.34 1.17
CA PHE A 169 26.67 40.96 1.60
C PHE A 169 26.67 40.12 2.89
N PRO A 170 27.44 39.02 3.01
CA PRO A 170 27.47 38.23 4.26
C PRO A 170 27.86 39.08 5.47
N ALA A 171 28.89 39.90 5.32
CA ALA A 171 29.39 40.79 6.37
C ALA A 171 28.43 41.94 6.71
N LEU A 172 27.49 42.29 5.82
CA LEU A 172 26.47 43.32 6.08
C LEU A 172 25.26 42.72 6.81
N VAL A 173 24.87 41.50 6.43
CA VAL A 173 23.78 40.75 7.09
C VAL A 173 24.16 40.36 8.52
N GLU A 174 25.39 39.88 8.76
CA GLU A 174 25.88 39.52 10.11
C GLU A 174 25.84 40.68 11.13
N ARG A 175 25.90 41.92 10.64
CA ARG A 175 25.87 43.13 11.49
C ARG A 175 24.45 43.57 11.86
N VAL A 176 23.43 42.98 11.25
CA VAL A 176 22.02 43.31 11.51
C VAL A 176 21.39 42.22 12.37
N LYS A 177 21.03 42.59 13.59
CA LYS A 177 20.35 41.69 14.52
C LYS A 177 18.85 41.68 14.22
N LYS A 178 18.27 40.51 13.97
CA LYS A 178 16.82 40.35 13.77
C LYS A 178 16.11 40.25 15.11
N VAL A 179 15.13 41.10 15.36
CA VAL A 179 14.18 41.00 16.48
C VAL A 179 12.78 40.82 15.91
N THR A 180 12.13 39.70 16.22
CA THR A 180 10.79 39.39 15.71
C THR A 180 9.75 39.64 16.79
N LEU A 181 8.69 40.38 16.45
CA LEU A 181 7.55 40.54 17.36
C LEU A 181 6.50 39.47 17.06
N ASN A 182 6.23 38.65 18.07
CA ASN A 182 5.30 37.52 17.96
C ASN A 182 3.84 37.94 18.21
N THR A 183 2.92 37.08 17.77
CA THR A 183 1.49 37.18 18.08
C THR A 183 1.26 37.08 19.60
N PRO A 184 0.31 37.85 20.14
CA PRO A 184 -0.05 37.79 21.55
C PRO A 184 -0.61 36.40 21.94
N SER A 185 -0.16 35.87 23.06
CA SER A 185 -0.79 34.72 23.74
C SER A 185 -2.11 35.10 24.41
N LYS A 186 -2.92 34.12 24.82
CA LYS A 186 -4.13 34.34 25.61
C LYS A 186 -3.81 34.98 26.95
N LEU A 187 -2.70 34.59 27.60
CA LEU A 187 -2.22 35.25 28.81
C LEU A 187 -1.94 36.74 28.56
N GLU A 188 -1.24 37.07 27.48
CA GLU A 188 -1.00 38.47 27.10
C GLU A 188 -2.29 39.23 26.83
N PHE A 189 -3.25 38.62 26.15
CA PHE A 189 -4.56 39.20 25.91
C PHE A 189 -5.30 39.53 27.22
N LEU A 190 -5.37 38.57 28.15
CA LEU A 190 -6.03 38.75 29.45
C LEU A 190 -5.34 39.83 30.29
N LEU A 191 -4.02 39.88 30.31
CA LEU A 191 -3.25 40.91 31.02
C LEU A 191 -3.41 42.29 30.39
N MET A 192 -3.43 42.37 29.04
CA MET A 192 -3.72 43.61 28.33
C MET A 192 -5.10 44.13 28.69
N LEU A 193 -6.11 43.27 28.74
CA LEU A 193 -7.46 43.64 29.13
C LEU A 193 -7.50 44.08 30.60
N ASN A 194 -6.95 43.29 31.53
CA ASN A 194 -6.89 43.62 32.95
C ASN A 194 -6.24 44.99 33.21
N CYS A 195 -5.02 45.20 32.70
CA CYS A 195 -4.28 46.45 32.89
C CYS A 195 -4.96 47.64 32.23
N SER A 196 -5.55 47.44 31.05
CA SER A 196 -6.31 48.48 30.34
C SER A 196 -7.50 48.98 31.16
N MET A 197 -8.21 48.06 31.79
CA MET A 197 -9.36 48.38 32.64
C MET A 197 -8.91 49.00 33.97
N LYS A 198 -7.85 48.46 34.60
CA LYS A 198 -7.26 49.00 35.84
C LYS A 198 -6.81 50.45 35.68
N LEU A 199 -6.16 50.79 34.56
CA LEU A 199 -5.75 52.16 34.23
C LEU A 199 -6.92 53.14 34.07
N ARG A 200 -8.15 52.64 33.92
CA ARG A 200 -9.38 53.44 33.84
C ARG A 200 -10.12 53.55 35.17
N GLY A 201 -9.62 52.91 36.23
CA GLY A 201 -10.13 53.01 37.59
C GLY A 201 -11.21 51.99 37.96
N PHE A 202 -11.31 50.87 37.25
CA PHE A 202 -12.18 49.76 37.66
C PHE A 202 -11.55 48.94 38.79
N ASP A 203 -12.41 48.38 39.67
CA ASP A 203 -11.99 47.58 40.82
C ASP A 203 -11.42 46.22 40.39
N GLU A 204 -10.36 45.77 41.05
CA GLU A 204 -9.63 44.55 40.68
C GLU A 204 -10.48 43.28 40.86
N GLU A 205 -11.38 43.25 41.85
CA GLU A 205 -12.23 42.08 42.12
C GLU A 205 -13.31 41.88 41.05
N ASP A 206 -13.94 42.97 40.62
CA ASP A 206 -14.95 42.95 39.55
C ASP A 206 -14.31 42.60 38.20
N LEU A 207 -13.09 43.09 37.95
CA LEU A 207 -12.34 42.77 36.74
C LEU A 207 -11.99 41.30 36.65
N ILE A 208 -11.44 40.71 37.72
CA ILE A 208 -11.09 39.28 37.75
C ILE A 208 -12.32 38.40 37.50
N SER A 209 -13.45 38.76 38.11
CA SER A 209 -14.72 38.04 37.93
C SER A 209 -15.22 38.08 36.49
N TYR A 210 -14.99 39.20 35.80
CA TYR A 210 -15.35 39.37 34.40
C TYR A 210 -14.38 38.66 33.44
N LEU A 211 -13.07 38.66 33.75
CA LEU A 211 -12.02 38.02 32.95
C LEU A 211 -12.23 36.51 32.78
N LYS A 212 -12.91 35.85 33.72
CA LYS A 212 -13.36 34.44 33.61
C LYS A 212 -14.04 34.17 32.27
N TYR A 213 -14.82 35.13 31.75
CA TYR A 213 -15.63 34.97 30.53
C TYR A 213 -14.95 35.47 29.25
N MET A 214 -13.67 35.84 29.30
CA MET A 214 -12.99 36.44 28.15
C MET A 214 -12.25 35.42 27.27
N ASP A 215 -12.69 34.16 27.28
CA ASP A 215 -12.12 33.11 26.42
C ASP A 215 -12.60 33.26 24.97
N LEU A 216 -13.92 33.34 24.73
CA LEU A 216 -14.48 33.54 23.38
C LEU A 216 -13.88 34.76 22.64
N PRO A 217 -13.80 35.96 23.25
CA PRO A 217 -13.21 37.12 22.61
C PRO A 217 -11.77 36.91 22.10
N PHE A 218 -10.96 36.08 22.77
CA PHE A 218 -9.61 35.72 22.30
C PHE A 218 -9.67 34.92 21.00
N TRP A 219 -10.57 33.93 20.90
CA TRP A 219 -10.65 33.03 19.75
C TRP A 219 -11.31 33.64 18.52
N VAL A 220 -12.24 34.58 18.69
CA VAL A 220 -12.94 35.23 17.57
C VAL A 220 -12.21 36.47 17.07
N THR A 221 -11.30 37.03 17.86
CA THR A 221 -10.55 38.23 17.46
C THR A 221 -9.20 37.81 16.89
N GLN A 222 -8.84 38.33 15.72
CA GLN A 222 -7.52 38.07 15.16
C GLN A 222 -6.43 38.48 16.17
N PRO A 223 -5.33 37.70 16.30
CA PRO A 223 -4.26 37.95 17.26
C PRO A 223 -3.39 39.14 16.84
N GLU A 224 -4.02 40.30 16.72
CA GLU A 224 -3.44 41.59 16.39
C GLU A 224 -3.77 42.55 17.55
N ARG A 225 -2.74 43.20 18.09
CA ARG A 225 -2.90 44.12 19.23
C ARG A 225 -3.87 45.25 18.92
N ARG A 226 -3.91 45.73 17.68
CA ARG A 226 -4.88 46.74 17.23
C ARG A 226 -6.33 46.26 17.36
N LYS A 227 -6.60 45.01 16.98
CA LYS A 227 -7.95 44.42 17.07
C LYS A 227 -8.35 44.19 18.53
N TYR A 228 -7.41 43.76 19.39
CA TYR A 228 -7.65 43.68 20.83
C TYR A 228 -7.96 45.05 21.45
N VAL A 229 -7.24 46.11 21.07
CA VAL A 229 -7.55 47.48 21.54
C VAL A 229 -8.96 47.93 21.11
N ARG A 230 -9.39 47.58 19.90
CA ARG A 230 -10.77 47.83 19.43
C ARG A 230 -11.80 47.06 20.23
N LEU A 231 -11.61 45.75 20.38
CA LEU A 231 -12.45 44.90 21.22
C LEU A 231 -12.59 45.47 22.64
N ILE A 232 -11.48 45.88 23.26
CA ILE A 232 -11.49 46.49 24.58
C ILE A 232 -12.30 47.79 24.57
N ASN A 233 -12.05 48.70 23.62
CA ASN A 233 -12.66 50.01 23.59
C ASN A 233 -14.14 50.03 23.20
N GLU A 234 -14.52 49.22 22.21
CA GLU A 234 -15.79 49.34 21.49
C GLU A 234 -16.78 48.24 21.85
N VAL A 235 -16.31 47.15 22.48
CA VAL A 235 -17.16 46.02 22.85
C VAL A 235 -17.14 45.84 24.35
N ILE A 236 -15.98 45.60 24.95
CA ILE A 236 -15.89 45.26 26.37
C ILE A 236 -16.23 46.47 27.23
N MET A 237 -15.68 47.64 26.93
CA MET A 237 -15.90 48.86 27.73
C MET A 237 -17.32 49.39 27.69
N ASP A 238 -18.01 49.25 26.56
CA ASP A 238 -19.39 49.75 26.41
C ASP A 238 -20.41 48.80 27.06
N ASN A 239 -20.02 47.55 27.31
CA ASN A 239 -20.90 46.51 27.86
C ASN A 239 -20.52 46.05 29.28
N PHE A 240 -19.33 46.39 29.79
CA PHE A 240 -18.87 45.99 31.13
C PHE A 240 -19.81 46.52 32.24
N PRO A 241 -20.17 45.70 33.26
CA PRO A 241 -19.73 44.33 33.52
C PRO A 241 -20.65 43.22 32.96
N SER A 242 -21.55 43.53 32.01
CA SER A 242 -22.49 42.55 31.45
C SER A 242 -21.83 41.60 30.44
N VAL A 243 -21.67 40.34 30.85
CA VAL A 243 -21.16 39.24 29.99
C VAL A 243 -22.15 38.95 28.86
N GLU A 244 -23.45 38.96 29.15
CA GLU A 244 -24.49 38.71 28.14
C GLU A 244 -24.47 39.77 27.04
N ASN A 245 -24.46 41.07 27.39
CA ASN A 245 -24.44 42.13 26.38
C ASN A 245 -23.17 42.08 25.55
N THR A 246 -22.03 41.75 26.16
CA THR A 246 -20.76 41.56 25.46
C THR A 246 -20.83 40.40 24.47
N PHE A 247 -21.42 39.26 24.87
CA PHE A 247 -21.65 38.13 23.96
C PHE A 247 -22.57 38.52 22.80
N GLN A 248 -23.67 39.25 23.07
CA GLN A 248 -24.60 39.70 22.03
C GLN A 248 -23.91 40.67 21.05
N GLU A 249 -23.08 41.59 21.54
CA GLU A 249 -22.35 42.52 20.67
C GLU A 249 -21.33 41.80 19.77
N ILE A 250 -20.65 40.77 20.30
CA ILE A 250 -19.72 39.91 19.53
C ILE A 250 -20.47 39.04 18.51
N SER A 251 -21.62 38.47 18.88
CA SER A 251 -22.34 37.48 18.07
C SER A 251 -23.32 38.08 17.06
N ARG A 252 -23.95 39.21 17.40
CA ARG A 252 -25.08 39.82 16.68
C ARG A 252 -24.98 41.34 16.51
N GLY A 253 -24.01 42.01 17.15
CA GLY A 253 -23.84 43.47 17.07
C GLY A 253 -23.10 43.96 15.82
N PRO A 254 -23.11 45.28 15.53
CA PRO A 254 -22.29 45.88 14.49
C PRO A 254 -20.78 45.58 14.68
N ALA A 255 -20.34 45.35 15.92
CA ALA A 255 -18.97 44.97 16.23
C ALA A 255 -18.49 43.68 15.60
N LYS A 256 -19.39 42.71 15.39
CA LYS A 256 -19.13 41.43 14.73
C LYS A 256 -18.31 41.58 13.44
N SER A 257 -18.64 42.59 12.63
CA SER A 257 -18.04 42.79 11.29
C SER A 257 -16.63 43.36 11.29
N PHE A 258 -16.17 43.98 12.39
CA PHE A 258 -14.85 44.62 12.45
C PHE A 258 -13.86 43.95 13.40
N LEU A 259 -14.32 43.14 14.34
CA LEU A 259 -13.46 42.36 15.25
C LEU A 259 -12.62 41.34 14.49
N ASN A 260 -13.23 40.70 13.50
CA ASN A 260 -12.57 39.77 12.60
C ASN A 260 -12.93 40.08 11.15
N ASP A 261 -11.92 40.38 10.33
CA ASP A 261 -12.10 40.65 8.90
C ASP A 261 -12.64 39.41 8.16
N GLU A 262 -12.52 38.23 8.77
CA GLU A 262 -13.00 36.95 8.26
C GLU A 262 -14.47 36.64 8.59
N GLU A 263 -15.16 37.51 9.34
CA GLU A 263 -16.49 37.27 9.95
C GLU A 263 -16.56 36.00 10.83
N GLU A 264 -15.39 35.51 11.24
CA GLU A 264 -15.21 34.38 12.14
C GLU A 264 -15.61 34.78 13.56
N THR A 265 -16.90 34.69 13.83
CA THR A 265 -17.55 34.99 15.11
C THR A 265 -18.48 33.81 15.46
N VAL A 266 -19.63 34.05 16.08
CA VAL A 266 -20.59 32.98 16.41
C VAL A 266 -21.47 32.65 15.19
N ARG A 267 -21.63 31.36 14.89
CA ARG A 267 -22.53 30.88 13.84
C ARG A 267 -23.98 31.06 14.29
N GLU A 268 -24.58 32.14 13.83
CA GLU A 268 -25.90 32.58 14.27
C GLU A 268 -26.98 31.50 14.10
N LYS A 269 -26.95 30.72 13.01
CA LYS A 269 -27.89 29.60 12.80
C LYS A 269 -27.76 28.50 13.84
N GLU A 270 -26.53 28.10 14.17
CA GLU A 270 -26.28 27.06 15.18
C GLU A 270 -26.61 27.58 16.58
N LEU A 271 -26.28 28.83 16.87
CA LEU A 271 -26.65 29.49 18.12
C LEU A 271 -28.18 29.53 18.31
N LEU A 272 -28.92 29.93 17.27
CA LEU A 272 -30.38 29.96 17.32
C LEU A 272 -30.96 28.54 17.52
N ARG A 273 -30.42 27.53 16.85
CA ARG A 273 -30.84 26.13 17.07
C ARG A 273 -30.65 25.71 18.53
N LEU A 274 -29.50 26.03 19.13
CA LEU A 274 -29.23 25.73 20.53
C LEU A 274 -30.12 26.52 21.50
N GLU A 275 -30.43 27.78 21.19
CA GLU A 275 -31.35 28.61 21.97
C GLU A 275 -32.80 28.12 21.92
N ASP A 276 -33.18 27.40 20.86
CA ASP A 276 -34.50 26.75 20.71
C ASP A 276 -34.56 25.41 21.47
N GLU A 277 -33.42 24.74 21.65
CA GLU A 277 -33.28 23.51 22.43
C GLU A 277 -33.19 23.75 23.95
N ILE A 278 -32.96 25.00 24.38
CA ILE A 278 -32.73 25.38 25.77
C ILE A 278 -33.83 26.33 26.29
N ASP A 279 -34.26 26.11 27.53
CA ASP A 279 -35.23 26.96 28.19
C ASP A 279 -34.76 28.43 28.29
N ARG A 280 -35.70 29.36 28.17
CA ARG A 280 -35.39 30.79 28.17
C ARG A 280 -34.68 31.26 29.44
N SER A 281 -34.95 30.62 30.59
CA SER A 281 -34.30 30.91 31.88
C SER A 281 -32.81 30.56 31.89
N ASP A 282 -32.38 29.63 31.04
CA ASP A 282 -31.03 29.05 31.09
C ASP A 282 -30.11 29.60 29.99
N ARG A 283 -30.64 30.50 29.15
CA ARG A 283 -29.87 31.15 28.07
C ARG A 283 -28.67 31.95 28.58
N GLU A 284 -28.78 32.57 29.74
CA GLU A 284 -27.65 33.26 30.37
C GLU A 284 -26.49 32.29 30.66
N ASN A 285 -26.80 31.09 31.15
CA ASN A 285 -25.82 30.03 31.41
C ASN A 285 -25.23 29.46 30.12
N LEU A 286 -26.01 29.36 29.04
CA LEU A 286 -25.51 29.04 27.70
C LEU A 286 -24.47 30.07 27.23
N TYR A 287 -24.79 31.37 27.34
CA TYR A 287 -23.86 32.43 26.91
C TYR A 287 -22.61 32.47 27.76
N LYS A 288 -22.73 32.33 29.09
CA LYS A 288 -21.59 32.19 30.00
C LYS A 288 -20.72 30.99 29.63
N SER A 289 -21.35 29.86 29.31
CA SER A 289 -20.65 28.64 28.91
C SER A 289 -19.86 28.78 27.61
N LEU A 290 -20.42 29.47 26.61
CA LEU A 290 -19.73 29.75 25.35
C LEU A 290 -18.64 30.82 25.52
N MET A 291 -18.84 31.80 26.40
CA MET A 291 -17.85 32.84 26.71
C MET A 291 -16.66 32.31 27.51
N CYS A 292 -16.90 31.35 28.41
CA CYS A 292 -15.93 30.74 29.32
C CYS A 292 -15.69 29.27 28.98
N ARG A 293 -15.24 28.94 27.75
CA ARG A 293 -15.11 27.53 27.31
C ARG A 293 -14.42 26.60 28.33
N VAL A 294 -13.48 27.11 29.12
CA VAL A 294 -12.68 26.33 30.10
C VAL A 294 -12.76 26.95 31.49
N GLY A 295 -12.93 26.13 32.52
CA GLY A 295 -12.93 26.58 33.92
C GLY A 295 -14.33 26.94 34.45
N ILE A 296 -15.37 26.38 33.82
CA ILE A 296 -16.78 26.55 34.23
C ILE A 296 -17.07 25.74 35.49
N ASP A 297 -17.94 26.27 36.35
CA ASP A 297 -18.47 25.56 37.50
C ASP A 297 -19.72 24.76 37.10
N GLU A 298 -19.96 23.57 37.68
CA GLU A 298 -21.07 22.67 37.25
C GLU A 298 -22.44 23.37 37.25
N SER A 299 -22.67 24.29 38.19
CA SER A 299 -23.92 25.05 38.31
C SER A 299 -24.23 25.99 37.14
N GLU A 300 -23.23 26.28 36.30
CA GLU A 300 -23.36 27.15 35.12
C GLU A 300 -23.57 26.33 33.84
N ILE A 301 -23.58 25.00 33.92
CA ILE A 301 -23.81 24.09 32.78
C ILE A 301 -25.30 23.84 32.61
N VAL A 302 -25.80 24.02 31.40
CA VAL A 302 -27.19 23.69 31.05
C VAL A 302 -27.32 22.20 30.78
N GLU A 303 -28.35 21.55 31.32
CA GLU A 303 -28.51 20.09 31.29
C GLU A 303 -28.42 19.45 29.87
N PRO A 304 -29.04 20.00 28.80
CA PRO A 304 -28.93 19.45 27.45
C PRO A 304 -27.51 19.42 26.89
N LEU A 305 -26.62 20.27 27.43
CA LEU A 305 -25.23 20.38 27.00
C LEU A 305 -24.25 19.61 27.88
N LYS A 306 -24.69 18.97 28.96
CA LYS A 306 -23.81 18.34 29.95
C LYS A 306 -22.80 17.35 29.36
N TRP A 307 -23.21 16.61 28.32
CA TRP A 307 -22.37 15.64 27.61
C TRP A 307 -21.34 16.27 26.65
N MET A 308 -21.46 17.57 26.37
CA MET A 308 -20.48 18.36 25.62
C MET A 308 -19.36 18.89 26.51
N PHE A 309 -19.45 18.72 27.84
CA PHE A 309 -18.44 19.14 28.79
C PHE A 309 -17.59 17.96 29.24
N VAL A 310 -16.29 18.21 29.33
CA VAL A 310 -15.31 17.33 29.94
C VAL A 310 -15.09 17.80 31.38
N LYS A 311 -15.15 16.86 32.32
CA LYS A 311 -14.83 17.10 33.72
C LYS A 311 -13.31 17.09 33.92
N GLY A 312 -12.79 18.01 34.72
CA GLY A 312 -11.36 18.08 35.03
C GLY A 312 -11.09 18.89 36.29
N ASN A 313 -9.84 19.31 36.44
CA ASN A 313 -9.37 20.06 37.59
C ASN A 313 -8.46 21.21 37.16
N LEU A 314 -8.38 22.23 38.01
CA LEU A 314 -7.54 23.40 37.81
C LEU A 314 -6.21 23.26 38.54
N VAL A 315 -5.13 23.62 37.86
CA VAL A 315 -3.77 23.71 38.39
C VAL A 315 -3.37 25.18 38.43
N PRO A 316 -2.87 25.71 39.57
CA PRO A 316 -2.37 27.07 39.61
C PRO A 316 -1.30 27.32 38.54
N TYR A 317 -1.38 28.43 37.80
CA TYR A 317 -0.46 28.72 36.69
C TYR A 317 1.01 28.74 37.13
N SER A 318 1.29 29.20 38.35
CA SER A 318 2.63 29.14 38.96
C SER A 318 3.19 27.72 39.08
N LYS A 319 2.34 26.73 39.37
CA LYS A 319 2.71 25.31 39.47
C LYS A 319 2.88 24.68 38.10
N TRP A 320 2.02 25.02 37.15
CA TRP A 320 2.17 24.62 35.75
C TRP A 320 3.56 24.99 35.23
N ILE A 321 3.92 26.28 35.31
CA ILE A 321 5.22 26.77 34.81
C ILE A 321 6.41 26.04 35.46
N GLN A 322 6.32 25.73 36.75
CA GLN A 322 7.40 25.03 37.47
C GLN A 322 7.67 23.62 36.91
N VAL A 323 6.64 22.96 36.37
CA VAL A 323 6.71 21.56 35.93
C VAL A 323 6.89 21.44 34.42
N THR A 324 6.51 22.47 33.66
CA THR A 324 6.50 22.46 32.19
C THR A 324 7.49 23.43 31.55
N SER A 325 8.43 23.98 32.31
CA SER A 325 9.37 25.01 31.83
C SER A 325 10.12 24.65 30.55
N ASP A 326 10.41 23.36 30.36
CA ASP A 326 11.27 22.85 29.29
C ASP A 326 10.50 22.24 28.10
N SER A 327 9.16 22.18 28.15
CA SER A 327 8.34 21.60 27.08
C SER A 327 7.75 22.68 26.17
N GLU A 328 8.06 22.60 24.88
CA GLU A 328 7.48 23.46 23.85
C GLU A 328 6.00 23.13 23.61
N VAL A 329 5.61 21.86 23.71
CA VAL A 329 4.21 21.40 23.61
C VAL A 329 3.36 22.04 24.71
N ALA A 330 3.85 22.06 25.96
CA ALA A 330 3.14 22.70 27.06
C ALA A 330 2.86 24.18 26.80
N GLN A 331 3.79 24.91 26.18
CA GLN A 331 3.60 26.33 25.84
C GLN A 331 2.52 26.55 24.78
N ASN A 332 2.34 25.60 23.86
CA ASN A 332 1.28 25.66 22.84
C ASN A 332 -0.10 25.28 23.42
N LEU A 333 -0.15 24.45 24.45
CA LEU A 333 -1.39 24.06 25.15
C LEU A 333 -1.92 25.17 26.07
N GLU A 334 -1.05 26.07 26.56
CA GLU A 334 -1.42 27.14 27.50
C GLU A 334 -2.61 27.98 26.99
N ASP A 335 -2.62 28.39 25.72
CA ASP A 335 -3.71 29.22 25.18
C ASP A 335 -5.07 28.49 25.19
N PHE A 336 -5.08 27.17 25.01
CA PHE A 336 -6.30 26.37 25.05
C PHE A 336 -6.79 26.18 26.48
N LEU A 337 -5.89 25.92 27.41
CA LEU A 337 -6.23 25.41 28.74
C LEU A 337 -6.25 26.50 29.83
N LEU A 338 -5.71 27.68 29.54
CA LEU A 338 -5.67 28.80 30.49
C LEU A 338 -7.07 29.31 30.80
N THR A 339 -7.37 29.47 32.08
CA THR A 339 -8.61 30.04 32.59
C THR A 339 -8.35 30.94 33.80
N VAL A 340 -9.36 31.69 34.20
CA VAL A 340 -9.31 32.62 35.32
C VAL A 340 -10.36 32.22 36.36
N LYS A 341 -9.93 32.06 37.61
CA LYS A 341 -10.82 31.82 38.77
C LYS A 341 -10.57 32.90 39.81
N LYS A 342 -11.62 33.30 40.53
CA LYS A 342 -11.58 34.42 41.49
C LYS A 342 -10.42 34.27 42.49
N GLY A 343 -9.52 35.24 42.51
CA GLY A 343 -8.36 35.32 43.40
C GLY A 343 -8.11 36.75 43.90
N LYS A 344 -6.96 36.97 44.55
CA LYS A 344 -6.60 38.26 45.16
C LYS A 344 -6.16 39.30 44.14
N ASP A 345 -5.39 38.85 43.17
CA ASP A 345 -4.90 39.62 42.04
C ASP A 345 -4.98 38.73 40.78
N ILE A 346 -4.68 39.30 39.61
CA ILE A 346 -4.72 38.55 38.36
C ILE A 346 -3.76 37.36 38.37
N GLU A 347 -2.63 37.42 39.06
CA GLU A 347 -1.59 36.39 39.02
C GLU A 347 -1.96 35.14 39.82
N ASP A 348 -2.61 35.35 40.97
CA ASP A 348 -3.16 34.30 41.83
C ASP A 348 -4.50 33.75 41.29
N SER A 349 -5.07 34.40 40.27
CA SER A 349 -6.32 34.02 39.62
C SER A 349 -6.13 33.19 38.34
N LEU A 350 -4.89 32.97 37.87
CA LEU A 350 -4.60 32.21 36.65
C LEU A 350 -4.45 30.72 36.95
N TYR A 351 -5.18 29.90 36.18
CA TYR A 351 -5.15 28.44 36.29
C TYR A 351 -5.05 27.79 34.91
N ILE A 352 -4.49 26.60 34.86
CA ILE A 352 -4.54 25.70 33.71
C ILE A 352 -5.53 24.59 34.02
N PHE A 353 -6.48 24.37 33.12
CA PHE A 353 -7.39 23.25 33.20
C PHE A 353 -6.73 21.98 32.68
N ILE A 354 -6.85 20.88 33.43
CA ILE A 354 -6.35 19.57 33.06
C ILE A 354 -7.43 18.52 33.30
N SER A 355 -7.55 17.57 32.38
CA SER A 355 -8.46 16.44 32.48
C SER A 355 -7.76 15.17 31.98
N GLU A 356 -8.34 14.03 32.33
CA GLU A 356 -7.99 12.73 31.73
C GLU A 356 -8.24 12.70 30.22
N GLU A 357 -9.20 13.49 29.73
CA GLU A 357 -9.62 13.58 28.32
C GLU A 357 -9.11 14.89 27.67
N LEU A 358 -7.84 15.22 27.89
CA LEU A 358 -7.22 16.48 27.45
C LEU A 358 -7.29 16.66 25.92
N GLU A 359 -7.24 15.55 25.18
CA GLU A 359 -7.35 15.49 23.73
C GLU A 359 -8.67 16.05 23.19
N LYS A 360 -9.76 15.99 23.97
CA LYS A 360 -11.07 16.54 23.57
C LYS A 360 -11.15 18.07 23.73
N LEU A 361 -10.16 18.67 24.37
CA LEU A 361 -10.19 20.08 24.80
C LEU A 361 -9.26 20.97 24.00
N VAL A 362 -8.37 20.37 23.22
CA VAL A 362 -7.36 21.07 22.41
C VAL A 362 -7.57 20.72 20.94
N TYR A 363 -7.09 21.59 20.06
CA TYR A 363 -7.17 21.35 18.63
C TYR A 363 -6.32 20.14 18.23
N GLU A 364 -6.88 19.23 17.43
CA GLU A 364 -6.24 17.97 17.03
C GLU A 364 -4.89 18.17 16.31
N GLY A 365 -4.69 19.33 15.66
CA GLY A 365 -3.41 19.71 15.03
C GLY A 365 -2.26 20.02 15.99
N ILE A 366 -2.54 20.28 17.28
CA ILE A 366 -1.51 20.52 18.31
C ILE A 366 -1.04 19.20 18.95
N ILE A 367 -1.85 18.14 18.87
CA ILE A 367 -1.59 16.82 19.44
C ILE A 367 -0.80 15.95 18.45
N SER A 368 0.39 16.40 18.04
CA SER A 368 1.24 15.57 17.17
C SER A 368 2.05 14.52 17.93
N ASP A 369 2.19 14.65 19.25
CA ASP A 369 2.94 13.72 20.11
C ASP A 369 2.10 13.31 21.34
N PHE A 370 1.38 12.19 21.21
CA PHE A 370 0.56 11.64 22.29
C PHE A 370 1.40 11.23 23.50
N GLU A 371 2.68 10.86 23.31
CA GLU A 371 3.55 10.46 24.41
C GLU A 371 3.97 11.67 25.24
N GLU A 372 4.31 12.80 24.60
CA GLU A 372 4.62 14.04 25.32
C GLU A 372 3.38 14.61 26.03
N LEU A 373 2.19 14.53 25.41
CA LEU A 373 0.92 14.93 26.02
C LEU A 373 0.62 14.13 27.30
N GLU A 374 0.74 12.81 27.25
CA GLU A 374 0.53 11.94 28.42
C GLU A 374 1.59 12.20 29.49
N ALA A 375 2.85 12.42 29.12
CA ALA A 375 3.90 12.76 30.08
C ALA A 375 3.64 14.11 30.81
N ILE A 376 3.08 15.11 30.12
CA ILE A 376 2.65 16.37 30.74
C ILE A 376 1.47 16.12 31.67
N LYS A 377 0.47 15.35 31.21
CA LYS A 377 -0.73 15.00 31.96
C LYS A 377 -0.38 14.29 33.27
N GLU A 378 0.45 13.25 33.25
CA GLU A 378 0.88 12.51 34.45
C GLU A 378 1.61 13.38 35.47
N LYS A 379 2.44 14.32 35.02
CA LYS A 379 3.18 15.22 35.90
C LYS A 379 2.29 16.27 36.57
N VAL A 380 1.23 16.70 35.88
CA VAL A 380 0.44 17.87 36.26
C VAL A 380 -0.85 17.48 36.99
N LEU A 381 -1.48 16.35 36.65
CA LEU A 381 -2.68 15.83 37.32
C LEU A 381 -2.58 15.81 38.86
N PRO A 382 -1.47 15.36 39.48
CA PRO A 382 -1.34 15.35 40.95
C PRO A 382 -1.37 16.73 41.61
N LEU A 383 -1.18 17.81 40.83
CA LEU A 383 -1.15 19.20 41.31
C LEU A 383 -2.52 19.88 41.20
N ALA A 384 -3.50 19.22 40.59
CA ALA A 384 -4.82 19.76 40.34
C ALA A 384 -5.73 19.57 41.56
N ASN A 385 -6.35 20.64 42.03
CA ASN A 385 -7.01 20.66 43.34
C ASN A 385 -8.41 21.27 43.37
N VAL A 386 -8.85 21.87 42.26
CA VAL A 386 -10.18 22.50 42.15
C VAL A 386 -10.90 21.91 40.96
N GLU A 387 -12.05 21.28 41.21
CA GLU A 387 -12.89 20.74 40.16
C GLU A 387 -13.45 21.86 39.27
N ALA A 388 -13.45 21.60 37.97
CA ALA A 388 -14.01 22.49 36.95
C ALA A 388 -14.40 21.69 35.70
N TYR A 389 -15.03 22.37 34.75
CA TYR A 389 -15.48 21.78 33.49
C TYR A 389 -14.97 22.59 32.30
N ALA A 390 -14.81 21.91 31.18
CA ALA A 390 -14.40 22.51 29.92
C ALA A 390 -15.25 21.98 28.76
N LEU A 391 -15.71 22.87 27.90
CA LEU A 391 -16.47 22.53 26.71
C LEU A 391 -15.52 21.90 25.67
N ARG A 392 -15.94 20.77 25.09
CA ARG A 392 -15.17 20.09 24.06
C ARG A 392 -14.90 21.01 22.87
N TRP A 393 -13.68 20.91 22.34
CA TRP A 393 -13.21 21.79 21.27
C TRP A 393 -13.98 21.57 19.97
N ASP A 394 -14.27 20.31 19.62
CA ASP A 394 -15.03 19.93 18.42
C ASP A 394 -16.44 20.53 18.40
N PHE A 395 -17.14 20.51 19.54
CA PHE A 395 -18.43 21.17 19.68
C PHE A 395 -18.31 22.70 19.64
N TYR A 396 -17.30 23.25 20.31
CA TYR A 396 -17.07 24.69 20.32
C TYR A 396 -16.81 25.24 18.90
N GLU A 397 -16.01 24.56 18.08
CA GLU A 397 -15.77 24.92 16.67
C GLU A 397 -16.99 24.75 15.75
N LYS A 398 -17.95 23.90 16.12
CA LYS A 398 -19.24 23.80 15.41
C LYS A 398 -20.06 25.08 15.60
N ILE A 399 -19.98 25.72 16.76
CA ILE A 399 -20.75 26.93 17.09
C ILE A 399 -19.98 28.21 16.77
N VAL A 400 -18.68 28.23 17.04
CA VAL A 400 -17.81 29.40 16.94
C VAL A 400 -16.83 29.19 15.78
N ASN A 401 -16.75 30.16 14.88
CA ASN A 401 -15.67 30.20 13.90
C ASN A 401 -14.43 30.76 14.62
N THR A 402 -13.53 29.88 15.04
CA THR A 402 -12.33 30.24 15.82
C THR A 402 -11.12 30.51 14.91
N ASN A 403 -10.31 31.51 15.27
CA ASN A 403 -9.04 31.79 14.61
C ASN A 403 -7.87 31.14 15.37
N VAL A 404 -7.55 29.90 14.99
CA VAL A 404 -6.41 29.18 15.57
C VAL A 404 -5.15 29.48 14.76
N GLY A 405 -4.28 30.38 15.23
CA GLY A 405 -3.00 30.74 14.62
C GLY A 405 -3.12 31.51 13.29
N GLY A 406 -2.12 32.30 12.89
CA GLY A 406 -2.19 33.12 11.66
C GLY A 406 -2.34 32.31 10.36
N LEU A 407 -2.59 32.96 9.22
CA LEU A 407 -2.78 32.32 7.91
C LEU A 407 -1.58 31.43 7.51
N ILE A 408 -1.84 30.28 6.85
CA ILE A 408 -0.80 29.44 6.21
C ILE A 408 -0.09 30.18 5.06
N VAL A 409 -0.70 31.27 4.60
CA VAL A 409 -0.33 31.96 3.37
C VAL A 409 0.01 33.41 3.69
N ASP A 410 1.25 33.82 3.37
CA ASP A 410 1.71 35.19 3.51
C ASP A 410 1.48 35.97 2.21
N PHE A 411 0.57 36.95 2.27
CA PHE A 411 0.27 37.85 1.16
C PHE A 411 1.23 39.04 1.11
N LYS A 412 1.81 39.32 -0.07
CA LYS A 412 2.76 40.45 -0.25
C LYS A 412 2.12 41.84 -0.13
N THR A 413 0.82 41.99 -0.36
CA THR A 413 0.11 43.28 -0.26
C THR A 413 -1.22 43.13 0.46
N ARG A 414 -1.71 44.22 1.05
CA ARG A 414 -3.02 44.28 1.70
C ARG A 414 -4.17 44.01 0.72
N GLU A 415 -4.10 44.60 -0.48
CA GLU A 415 -5.09 44.37 -1.54
C GLU A 415 -5.18 42.89 -1.93
N MET A 416 -4.05 42.18 -1.95
CA MET A 416 -4.05 40.73 -2.20
C MET A 416 -4.68 39.94 -1.06
N LYS A 417 -4.42 40.32 0.20
CA LYS A 417 -5.07 39.72 1.36
C LYS A 417 -6.60 39.93 1.28
N ASP A 418 -7.05 41.13 0.92
CA ASP A 418 -8.47 41.45 0.79
C ASP A 418 -9.14 40.69 -0.38
N MET A 419 -8.44 40.53 -1.50
CA MET A 419 -8.92 39.70 -2.62
C MET A 419 -8.99 38.20 -2.25
N ALA A 420 -7.98 37.70 -1.53
CA ALA A 420 -7.97 36.33 -1.05
C ALA A 420 -9.10 36.07 -0.06
N LEU A 421 -9.35 37.02 0.85
CA LEU A 421 -10.45 36.99 1.80
C LEU A 421 -11.81 36.94 1.10
N ARG A 422 -12.05 37.80 0.11
CA ARG A 422 -13.28 37.74 -0.71
C ARG A 422 -13.42 36.38 -1.39
N PHE A 423 -12.35 35.89 -2.01
CA PHE A 423 -12.36 34.56 -2.62
C PHE A 423 -12.70 33.45 -1.62
N VAL A 424 -12.14 33.47 -0.42
CA VAL A 424 -12.46 32.47 0.62
C VAL A 424 -13.92 32.54 1.02
N ASN A 425 -14.43 33.73 1.34
CA ASN A 425 -15.81 33.91 1.78
C ASN A 425 -16.82 33.50 0.70
N ASP A 426 -16.55 33.84 -0.57
CA ASP A 426 -17.41 33.51 -1.72
C ASP A 426 -17.46 31.99 -2.01
N ASN A 427 -16.46 31.23 -1.56
CA ASN A 427 -16.29 29.81 -1.93
C ASN A 427 -16.32 28.84 -0.74
N LEU A 428 -16.60 29.32 0.48
CA LEU A 428 -16.54 28.52 1.71
C LEU A 428 -17.50 27.32 1.72
N THR A 429 -18.66 27.48 1.07
CA THR A 429 -19.70 26.44 0.94
C THR A 429 -19.67 25.70 -0.39
N ASP A 430 -18.71 26.00 -1.28
CA ASP A 430 -18.60 25.35 -2.59
C ASP A 430 -17.80 24.04 -2.49
N ASN A 431 -18.52 22.91 -2.57
CA ASN A 431 -17.91 21.57 -2.55
C ASN A 431 -16.91 21.34 -3.70
N LYS A 432 -17.10 21.98 -4.86
CA LYS A 432 -16.13 21.88 -5.97
C LYS A 432 -14.82 22.57 -5.60
N LYS A 433 -14.89 23.72 -4.93
CA LYS A 433 -13.72 24.46 -4.45
C LYS A 433 -13.02 23.75 -3.31
N LEU A 434 -13.76 23.06 -2.45
CA LEU A 434 -13.19 22.17 -1.44
C LEU A 434 -12.35 21.05 -2.08
N ILE A 435 -12.90 20.33 -3.07
CA ILE A 435 -12.16 19.30 -3.81
C ILE A 435 -10.91 19.91 -4.50
N GLU A 436 -11.05 21.05 -5.19
CA GLU A 436 -9.91 21.76 -5.80
C GLU A 436 -8.81 22.07 -4.76
N SER A 437 -9.22 22.45 -3.54
CA SER A 437 -8.29 22.81 -2.47
C SER A 437 -7.59 21.61 -1.88
N ILE A 438 -8.27 20.47 -1.73
CA ILE A 438 -7.64 19.21 -1.30
C ILE A 438 -6.65 18.70 -2.35
N ILE A 439 -6.98 18.78 -3.65
CA ILE A 439 -6.04 18.44 -4.72
C ILE A 439 -4.79 19.34 -4.62
N ASN A 440 -4.98 20.65 -4.43
CA ASN A 440 -3.87 21.57 -4.25
C ASN A 440 -3.05 21.26 -3.00
N PHE A 441 -3.71 20.87 -1.92
CA PHE A 441 -3.05 20.46 -0.67
C PHE A 441 -2.19 19.21 -0.86
N ILE A 442 -2.69 18.20 -1.56
CA ILE A 442 -1.92 16.97 -1.88
C ILE A 442 -0.64 17.31 -2.67
N GLU A 443 -0.71 18.25 -3.61
CA GLU A 443 0.45 18.70 -4.40
C GLU A 443 1.49 19.48 -3.58
N ILE A 444 1.06 20.16 -2.51
CA ILE A 444 1.93 20.99 -1.66
C ILE A 444 2.46 20.19 -0.45
N GLY A 445 1.66 19.25 0.06
CA GLY A 445 1.88 18.57 1.33
C GLY A 445 3.10 17.65 1.33
N LYS A 446 3.46 17.07 0.18
CA LYS A 446 4.63 16.19 0.04
C LYS A 446 5.31 16.34 -1.31
N GLN A 447 6.57 16.79 -1.32
CA GLN A 447 7.32 17.10 -2.55
C GLN A 447 7.53 15.89 -3.48
N GLU A 448 7.50 14.67 -2.94
CA GLU A 448 7.68 13.42 -3.68
C GLU A 448 6.46 13.03 -4.52
N TRP A 449 5.29 13.60 -4.21
CA TRP A 449 4.04 13.28 -4.88
C TRP A 449 3.80 14.23 -6.04
N LYS A 450 3.44 13.68 -7.20
CA LYS A 450 3.10 14.47 -8.39
C LYS A 450 1.70 14.15 -8.86
N VAL A 451 0.81 15.13 -8.91
CA VAL A 451 -0.48 14.98 -9.60
C VAL A 451 -0.23 15.08 -11.10
N GLU A 452 -0.37 13.97 -11.82
CA GLU A 452 -0.15 13.91 -13.26
C GLU A 452 -1.42 14.29 -14.03
N GLU A 453 -2.55 13.74 -13.61
CA GLU A 453 -3.84 13.97 -14.26
C GLU A 453 -4.91 14.32 -13.24
N ARG A 454 -5.67 15.39 -13.55
CA ARG A 454 -6.89 15.74 -12.84
C ARG A 454 -8.04 15.33 -13.74
N GLY A 455 -8.79 14.29 -13.37
CA GLY A 455 -10.04 13.97 -14.05
C GLY A 455 -10.97 15.19 -14.03
N GLN A 456 -11.96 15.21 -14.94
CA GLN A 456 -12.92 16.30 -14.98
C GLN A 456 -13.59 16.46 -13.59
N LEU A 457 -13.42 17.64 -12.98
CA LEU A 457 -14.04 18.00 -11.71
C LEU A 457 -15.55 17.82 -11.83
N SER A 458 -16.04 16.75 -11.23
CA SER A 458 -17.43 16.34 -11.25
C SER A 458 -17.86 16.09 -9.81
N LEU A 459 -18.98 16.70 -9.42
CA LEU A 459 -19.63 16.38 -8.15
C LEU A 459 -20.54 15.17 -8.37
N PRO A 460 -20.70 14.29 -7.37
CA PRO A 460 -20.17 14.38 -6.00
C PRO A 460 -18.75 13.83 -5.80
N ALA A 461 -18.11 13.27 -6.83
CA ALA A 461 -16.78 12.67 -6.71
C ALA A 461 -15.86 12.90 -7.92
N THR A 462 -14.59 13.18 -7.66
CA THR A 462 -13.55 13.44 -8.67
C THR A 462 -12.42 12.43 -8.53
N LEU A 463 -11.91 11.90 -9.65
CA LEU A 463 -10.75 11.02 -9.68
C LEU A 463 -9.50 11.81 -10.05
N ILE A 464 -8.41 11.61 -9.32
CA ILE A 464 -7.10 12.16 -9.65
C ILE A 464 -6.06 11.04 -9.73
N GLN A 465 -5.05 11.21 -10.60
CA GLN A 465 -3.91 10.31 -10.68
C GLN A 465 -2.68 10.96 -10.06
N LEU A 466 -2.10 10.27 -9.09
CA LEU A 466 -0.91 10.64 -8.36
C LEU A 466 0.24 9.71 -8.73
N THR A 467 1.45 10.23 -8.86
CA THR A 467 2.67 9.42 -8.94
C THR A 467 3.37 9.48 -7.59
N VAL A 468 3.57 8.31 -6.98
CA VAL A 468 4.25 8.10 -5.70
C VAL A 468 5.39 7.10 -5.92
N GLY A 469 6.64 7.58 -5.84
CA GLY A 469 7.80 6.79 -6.25
C GLY A 469 7.69 6.38 -7.72
N GLU A 470 7.71 5.06 -7.98
CA GLU A 470 7.56 4.47 -9.33
C GLU A 470 6.11 4.04 -9.66
N LYS A 471 5.15 4.25 -8.76
CA LYS A 471 3.76 3.77 -8.90
C LYS A 471 2.79 4.92 -9.14
N LYS A 472 1.76 4.65 -9.93
CA LYS A 472 0.62 5.54 -10.16
C LYS A 472 -0.56 5.12 -9.28
N ILE A 473 -1.10 6.05 -8.51
CA ILE A 473 -2.21 5.82 -7.59
C ILE A 473 -3.38 6.69 -8.05
N ASN A 474 -4.48 6.06 -8.43
CA ASN A 474 -5.71 6.79 -8.72
C ASN A 474 -6.52 6.93 -7.43
N LEU A 475 -6.67 8.16 -6.97
CA LEU A 475 -7.37 8.55 -5.76
C LEU A 475 -8.70 9.21 -6.12
N MET A 476 -9.80 8.69 -5.58
CA MET A 476 -11.11 9.31 -5.68
C MET A 476 -11.34 10.22 -4.46
N LEU A 477 -11.77 11.46 -4.71
CA LEU A 477 -12.18 12.42 -3.70
C LEU A 477 -13.70 12.57 -3.78
N ALA A 478 -14.42 12.35 -2.68
CA ALA A 478 -15.88 12.35 -2.66
C ALA A 478 -16.46 13.23 -1.53
N VAL A 479 -17.52 13.97 -1.85
CA VAL A 479 -18.25 14.84 -0.92
C VAL A 479 -19.76 14.62 -1.11
N PRO A 480 -20.36 13.56 -0.53
CA PRO A 480 -21.79 13.30 -0.67
C PRO A 480 -22.61 14.24 0.19
N THR A 481 -23.67 14.83 -0.37
CA THR A 481 -24.61 15.68 0.39
C THR A 481 -26.02 15.10 0.46
N SER A 482 -26.24 13.94 -0.15
CA SER A 482 -27.53 13.27 -0.25
C SER A 482 -27.37 11.78 -0.58
N HIS A 483 -28.42 10.98 -0.38
CA HIS A 483 -28.45 9.58 -0.81
C HIS A 483 -28.23 9.44 -2.33
N GLN A 484 -28.74 10.39 -3.13
CA GLN A 484 -28.54 10.38 -4.57
C GLN A 484 -27.06 10.56 -4.94
N ASP A 485 -26.32 11.36 -4.18
CA ASP A 485 -24.88 11.51 -4.37
C ASP A 485 -24.14 10.21 -4.04
N MET A 486 -24.54 9.51 -2.98
CA MET A 486 -23.97 8.21 -2.62
C MET A 486 -24.15 7.19 -3.74
N GLU A 487 -25.33 7.11 -4.35
CA GLU A 487 -25.56 6.22 -5.50
C GLU A 487 -24.67 6.58 -6.69
N LYS A 488 -24.49 7.88 -7.00
CA LYS A 488 -23.59 8.33 -8.07
C LYS A 488 -22.13 7.98 -7.79
N ILE A 489 -21.68 8.08 -6.53
CA ILE A 489 -20.32 7.67 -6.14
C ILE A 489 -20.14 6.17 -6.38
N ILE A 490 -21.09 5.36 -5.92
CA ILE A 490 -21.07 3.90 -6.10
C ILE A 490 -21.09 3.54 -7.60
N GLU A 491 -21.94 4.18 -8.39
CA GLU A 491 -22.00 3.99 -9.84
C GLU A 491 -20.68 4.35 -10.51
N LYS A 492 -20.07 5.47 -10.13
CA LYS A 492 -18.77 5.89 -10.65
C LYS A 492 -17.64 4.93 -10.27
N ILE A 493 -17.67 4.36 -9.06
CA ILE A 493 -16.73 3.32 -8.64
C ILE A 493 -16.86 2.08 -9.53
N LYS A 494 -18.09 1.66 -9.82
CA LYS A 494 -18.37 0.46 -10.63
C LYS A 494 -18.11 0.64 -12.12
N SER A 495 -18.31 1.85 -12.66
CA SER A 495 -18.18 2.17 -14.08
C SER A 495 -16.84 2.78 -14.49
N SER A 496 -15.90 2.93 -13.54
CA SER A 496 -14.61 3.58 -13.78
C SER A 496 -13.77 2.84 -14.82
N GLN A 497 -13.26 3.59 -15.80
CA GLN A 497 -12.24 3.11 -16.74
C GLN A 497 -10.83 3.16 -16.16
N ASP A 498 -10.66 3.52 -14.88
CA ASP A 498 -9.41 3.52 -14.13
C ASP A 498 -9.51 2.66 -12.86
N ILE A 499 -8.42 1.95 -12.49
CA ILE A 499 -8.38 1.24 -11.20
C ILE A 499 -8.40 2.31 -10.13
N ILE A 500 -9.41 2.31 -9.28
CA ILE A 500 -9.45 3.19 -8.11
C ILE A 500 -8.66 2.47 -7.02
N HIS A 501 -7.61 3.10 -6.53
CA HIS A 501 -6.74 2.54 -5.50
C HIS A 501 -7.17 3.00 -4.12
N SER A 502 -7.62 4.25 -4.02
CA SER A 502 -8.06 4.88 -2.77
C SER A 502 -9.27 5.79 -2.96
N LEU A 503 -10.00 5.99 -1.87
CA LEU A 503 -11.15 6.89 -1.76
C LEU A 503 -11.00 7.72 -0.48
N LEU A 504 -10.90 9.04 -0.63
CA LEU A 504 -11.08 9.99 0.47
C LEU A 504 -12.52 10.48 0.47
N LEU A 505 -13.24 10.13 1.52
CA LEU A 505 -14.61 10.57 1.76
C LEU A 505 -14.60 11.75 2.74
N MET A 506 -15.07 12.91 2.31
CA MET A 506 -15.15 14.06 3.21
C MET A 506 -16.34 13.94 4.14
N ASN A 507 -16.09 14.05 5.44
CA ASN A 507 -17.09 14.04 6.47
C ASN A 507 -17.95 15.32 6.39
N ASN A 508 -19.26 15.16 6.62
CA ASN A 508 -20.22 16.25 6.70
C ASN A 508 -21.48 15.74 7.41
N GLU A 509 -22.44 16.63 7.67
CA GLU A 509 -23.68 16.31 8.38
C GLU A 509 -24.47 15.15 7.74
N PHE A 510 -24.46 15.01 6.41
CA PHE A 510 -25.10 13.88 5.75
C PHE A 510 -24.36 12.56 6.07
N VAL A 511 -23.04 12.54 6.01
CA VAL A 511 -22.22 11.35 6.34
C VAL A 511 -22.37 10.94 7.80
N GLU A 512 -22.40 11.90 8.72
CA GLU A 512 -22.56 11.64 10.16
C GLU A 512 -23.92 11.01 10.49
N ASN A 513 -24.98 11.44 9.81
CA ASN A 513 -26.34 11.00 10.10
C ASN A 513 -26.79 9.74 9.33
N ASN A 514 -26.01 9.26 8.35
CA ASN A 514 -26.43 8.17 7.44
C ASN A 514 -25.40 7.02 7.40
N MET A 515 -25.12 6.42 8.56
CA MET A 515 -24.10 5.37 8.69
C MET A 515 -24.37 4.12 7.85
N ASP A 516 -25.64 3.76 7.58
CA ASP A 516 -26.00 2.60 6.75
C ASP A 516 -25.45 2.71 5.31
N ASP A 517 -25.50 3.90 4.71
CA ASP A 517 -24.94 4.16 3.39
C ASP A 517 -23.41 4.07 3.39
N ILE A 518 -22.78 4.49 4.49
CA ILE A 518 -21.33 4.39 4.67
C ILE A 518 -20.92 2.93 4.81
N GLU A 519 -21.64 2.12 5.58
CA GLU A 519 -21.39 0.68 5.67
C GLU A 519 -21.54 -0.01 4.31
N ARG A 520 -22.53 0.38 3.52
CA ARG A 520 -22.69 -0.11 2.14
C ARG A 520 -21.50 0.27 1.27
N LEU A 521 -21.03 1.51 1.33
CA LEU A 521 -19.86 1.97 0.59
C LEU A 521 -18.58 1.25 1.04
N VAL A 522 -18.40 1.00 2.34
CA VAL A 522 -17.28 0.24 2.91
C VAL A 522 -17.29 -1.21 2.39
N LYS A 523 -18.45 -1.87 2.37
CA LYS A 523 -18.58 -3.23 1.80
C LYS A 523 -18.17 -3.27 0.33
N ILE A 524 -18.60 -2.27 -0.46
CA ILE A 524 -18.26 -2.17 -1.89
C ILE A 524 -16.76 -1.91 -2.10
N THR A 525 -16.19 -0.94 -1.39
CA THR A 525 -14.77 -0.58 -1.50
C THR A 525 -13.86 -1.72 -1.06
N ASN A 526 -14.18 -2.41 0.04
CA ASN A 526 -13.46 -3.61 0.48
C ASN A 526 -13.52 -4.73 -0.57
N ASN A 527 -14.70 -5.00 -1.13
CA ASN A 527 -14.88 -6.01 -2.17
C ASN A 527 -14.07 -5.70 -3.45
N LEU A 528 -13.78 -4.42 -3.70
CA LEU A 528 -13.00 -3.93 -4.83
C LEU A 528 -11.54 -3.64 -4.47
N SER A 529 -11.10 -3.91 -3.23
CA SER A 529 -9.75 -3.58 -2.72
C SER A 529 -9.37 -2.09 -2.76
N ILE A 530 -10.36 -1.20 -2.65
CA ILE A 530 -10.16 0.25 -2.58
C ILE A 530 -9.88 0.64 -1.13
N THR A 531 -8.75 1.29 -0.85
CA THR A 531 -8.47 1.86 0.48
C THR A 531 -9.38 3.07 0.71
N MET A 532 -10.27 3.01 1.71
CA MET A 532 -11.17 4.11 2.02
C MET A 532 -10.75 4.79 3.32
N MET A 533 -10.70 6.12 3.31
CA MET A 533 -10.51 6.91 4.51
C MET A 533 -11.48 8.08 4.57
N ARG A 534 -12.07 8.29 5.75
CA ARG A 534 -12.90 9.46 6.03
C ARG A 534 -12.01 10.59 6.53
N ILE A 535 -12.20 11.80 6.02
CA ILE A 535 -11.46 12.99 6.44
C ILE A 535 -12.45 14.05 6.91
N ASP A 536 -12.19 14.63 8.09
CA ASP A 536 -12.92 15.82 8.52
C ASP A 536 -12.20 17.07 7.98
N VAL A 537 -12.99 18.04 7.53
CA VAL A 537 -12.49 19.32 7.05
C VAL A 537 -13.41 20.39 7.60
N PRO A 538 -13.27 20.78 8.88
CA PRO A 538 -14.09 21.83 9.48
C PRO A 538 -13.83 23.18 8.80
N THR A 539 -14.72 24.14 9.02
CA THR A 539 -14.67 25.48 8.41
C THR A 539 -13.30 26.15 8.50
N PRO A 540 -12.58 26.14 9.65
CA PRO A 540 -11.24 26.72 9.74
C PRO A 540 -10.25 26.06 8.76
N MET A 541 -10.23 24.72 8.66
CA MET A 541 -9.38 24.01 7.69
C MET A 541 -9.78 24.36 6.25
N LYS A 542 -11.09 24.40 5.94
CA LYS A 542 -11.59 24.80 4.61
C LYS A 542 -11.08 26.17 4.19
N ARG A 543 -11.10 27.17 5.08
CA ARG A 543 -10.58 28.52 4.81
C ARG A 543 -9.11 28.48 4.46
N GLN A 544 -8.30 27.78 5.25
CA GLN A 544 -6.85 27.67 4.99
C GLN A 544 -6.55 26.98 3.66
N LEU A 545 -7.28 25.90 3.36
CA LEU A 545 -7.21 25.20 2.08
C LEU A 545 -7.59 26.13 0.90
N LEU A 546 -8.62 26.96 1.04
CA LEU A 546 -9.02 27.94 0.04
C LEU A 546 -8.00 29.08 -0.11
N TYR A 547 -7.37 29.54 0.98
CA TYR A 547 -6.26 30.49 0.92
C TYR A 547 -5.07 29.90 0.15
N MET A 548 -4.72 28.64 0.39
CA MET A 548 -3.70 27.93 -0.37
C MET A 548 -4.09 27.78 -1.85
N LEU A 549 -5.36 27.49 -2.14
CA LEU A 549 -5.87 27.41 -3.52
C LEU A 549 -5.79 28.76 -4.23
N PHE A 550 -6.14 29.86 -3.55
CA PHE A 550 -6.01 31.21 -4.07
C PHE A 550 -4.53 31.52 -4.36
N ALA A 551 -3.64 31.26 -3.40
CA ALA A 551 -2.20 31.46 -3.53
C ALA A 551 -1.63 30.78 -4.77
N LYS A 552 -2.05 29.53 -5.03
CA LYS A 552 -1.66 28.76 -6.22
C LYS A 552 -2.03 29.47 -7.52
N LYS A 553 -3.16 30.18 -7.57
CA LYS A 553 -3.61 30.90 -8.77
C LYS A 553 -2.83 32.21 -9.01
N THR A 554 -2.24 32.79 -7.97
CA THR A 554 -1.56 34.10 -8.01
C THR A 554 -0.03 34.04 -7.91
N MET A 555 0.57 32.84 -7.99
CA MET A 555 1.96 32.36 -7.74
C MET A 555 3.18 33.32 -7.74
N LYS A 556 3.14 34.53 -8.31
CA LYS A 556 4.28 35.45 -8.24
C LYS A 556 4.43 36.16 -6.88
N ASN A 557 3.41 36.12 -6.01
CA ASN A 557 3.31 37.05 -4.88
C ASN A 557 2.95 36.47 -3.50
N VAL A 558 3.21 35.19 -3.26
CA VAL A 558 2.74 34.54 -2.03
C VAL A 558 3.79 33.56 -1.49
N ASN A 559 3.94 33.47 -0.16
CA ASN A 559 4.80 32.51 0.52
C ASN A 559 3.97 31.57 1.41
N ILE A 560 4.34 30.28 1.49
CA ILE A 560 3.65 29.29 2.33
C ILE A 560 4.43 29.15 3.64
N ARG A 561 3.73 29.29 4.76
CA ARG A 561 4.23 29.09 6.11
C ARG A 561 4.08 27.62 6.51
N TYR A 562 5.14 26.84 6.30
CA TYR A 562 5.13 25.40 6.59
C TYR A 562 4.94 25.08 8.09
N ASP A 563 5.43 25.94 8.98
CA ASP A 563 5.15 25.91 10.42
C ASP A 563 3.64 25.98 10.72
N ALA A 564 2.95 26.93 10.09
CA ALA A 564 1.51 27.09 10.25
C ALA A 564 0.72 25.98 9.55
N LEU A 565 1.25 25.40 8.47
CA LEU A 565 0.64 24.27 7.76
C LEU A 565 0.58 23.03 8.65
N GLU A 566 1.67 22.69 9.33
CA GLU A 566 1.69 21.54 10.25
C GLU A 566 0.70 21.73 11.40
N ILE A 567 0.63 22.95 11.97
CA ILE A 567 -0.31 23.26 13.06
C ILE A 567 -1.77 23.17 12.60
N LYS A 568 -2.10 23.70 11.41
CA LYS A 568 -3.51 23.87 10.98
C LYS A 568 -4.06 22.75 10.09
N LEU A 569 -3.20 22.05 9.36
CA LEU A 569 -3.60 21.01 8.40
C LEU A 569 -2.80 19.72 8.59
N GLY A 570 -2.00 19.60 9.66
CA GLY A 570 -1.15 18.43 9.91
C GLY A 570 -1.93 17.12 10.06
N GLU A 571 -3.11 17.14 10.66
CA GLU A 571 -3.95 15.93 10.76
C GLU A 571 -4.52 15.51 9.40
N LEU A 572 -5.07 16.46 8.65
CA LEU A 572 -5.50 16.25 7.27
C LEU A 572 -4.33 15.70 6.42
N LYS A 573 -3.12 16.23 6.61
CA LYS A 573 -1.89 15.72 5.97
C LYS A 573 -1.66 14.25 6.30
N ARG A 574 -1.65 13.88 7.59
CA ARG A 574 -1.44 12.50 8.05
C ARG A 574 -2.48 11.53 7.51
N ASN A 575 -3.76 11.92 7.52
CA ASN A 575 -4.85 11.08 7.01
C ASN A 575 -4.71 10.84 5.50
N VAL A 576 -4.47 11.91 4.73
CA VAL A 576 -4.22 11.82 3.29
C VAL A 576 -3.00 10.94 2.99
N GLU A 577 -1.89 11.13 3.74
CA GLU A 577 -0.67 10.32 3.65
C GLU A 577 -0.90 8.85 3.94
N LYS A 578 -1.58 8.53 5.04
CA LYS A 578 -1.89 7.15 5.40
C LYS A 578 -2.71 6.45 4.30
N CYS A 579 -3.77 7.10 3.81
CA CYS A 579 -4.62 6.53 2.75
C CYS A 579 -3.84 6.25 1.45
N ILE A 580 -2.98 7.18 1.01
CA ILE A 580 -2.19 7.03 -0.21
C ILE A 580 -1.07 6.01 -0.03
N ASN A 581 -0.37 6.01 1.10
CA ASN A 581 0.72 5.07 1.38
C ASN A 581 0.22 3.63 1.51
N GLU A 582 -0.94 3.39 2.14
CA GLU A 582 -1.56 2.05 2.18
C GLU A 582 -1.87 1.53 0.76
N SER A 583 -2.31 2.40 -0.15
CA SER A 583 -2.50 2.05 -1.56
C SER A 583 -1.18 1.80 -2.29
N TYR A 584 -0.13 2.57 -1.98
CA TYR A 584 1.22 2.37 -2.53
C TYR A 584 1.80 1.01 -2.12
N GLU A 585 1.74 0.67 -0.83
CA GLU A 585 2.26 -0.58 -0.27
C GLU A 585 1.59 -1.81 -0.89
N LYS A 586 0.28 -1.76 -1.14
CA LYS A 586 -0.45 -2.82 -1.85
C LYS A 586 0.11 -3.09 -3.26
N LEU A 587 0.69 -2.09 -3.93
CA LEU A 587 1.28 -2.25 -5.26
C LEU A 587 2.72 -2.77 -5.24
N ILE A 588 3.34 -2.92 -4.06
CA ILE A 588 4.67 -3.50 -3.91
C ILE A 588 4.52 -5.02 -3.78
N ILE A 589 4.92 -5.74 -4.82
CA ILE A 589 4.90 -7.21 -4.83
C ILE A 589 6.20 -7.73 -4.19
N PRO A 590 6.11 -8.64 -3.20
CA PRO A 590 7.28 -9.26 -2.59
C PRO A 590 8.17 -9.91 -3.65
N GLN A 591 9.45 -9.56 -3.64
CA GLN A 591 10.46 -10.22 -4.45
C GLN A 591 10.96 -11.43 -3.69
N LEU A 592 10.67 -12.61 -4.22
CA LEU A 592 11.07 -13.87 -3.61
C LEU A 592 12.56 -14.10 -3.93
N PRO A 593 13.43 -14.32 -2.92
CA PRO A 593 14.85 -14.56 -3.13
C PRO A 593 15.08 -15.65 -4.19
N ALA A 594 16.10 -15.45 -5.04
CA ALA A 594 16.48 -16.48 -6.01
C ALA A 594 17.06 -17.70 -5.27
N ILE A 595 16.24 -18.73 -5.08
CA ILE A 595 16.76 -20.07 -4.82
C ILE A 595 17.24 -20.61 -6.17
N ASN A 596 18.31 -21.42 -6.18
CA ASN A 596 18.70 -22.26 -7.33
C ASN A 596 17.60 -23.26 -7.80
N LYS A 597 16.37 -23.17 -7.26
CA LYS A 597 15.27 -24.12 -7.47
C LYS A 597 14.04 -23.39 -8.01
N ARG A 598 13.32 -24.05 -8.91
CA ARG A 598 12.12 -23.48 -9.54
C ARG A 598 10.93 -23.51 -8.54
N LEU A 599 10.46 -22.33 -8.15
CA LEU A 599 9.46 -22.15 -7.07
C LEU A 599 8.14 -22.92 -7.30
N ILE A 600 7.57 -22.85 -8.50
CA ILE A 600 6.31 -23.57 -8.85
C ILE A 600 6.46 -25.08 -8.63
N GLN A 601 7.59 -25.64 -9.06
CA GLN A 601 7.83 -27.08 -8.99
C GLN A 601 8.03 -27.52 -7.54
N SER A 602 8.70 -26.67 -6.74
CA SER A 602 8.86 -26.88 -5.29
C SER A 602 7.51 -26.90 -4.57
N PHE A 603 6.61 -25.96 -4.93
CA PHE A 603 5.27 -25.90 -4.36
C PHE A 603 4.38 -27.07 -4.80
N ASN A 604 4.57 -27.59 -6.01
CA ASN A 604 3.80 -28.75 -6.50
C ASN A 604 4.00 -30.01 -5.66
N TRP A 605 5.15 -30.17 -4.99
CA TRP A 605 5.34 -31.28 -4.05
C TRP A 605 4.36 -31.24 -2.86
N ILE A 606 3.98 -30.04 -2.43
CA ILE A 606 2.97 -29.82 -1.40
C ILE A 606 1.56 -29.95 -2.00
N LEU A 607 1.36 -29.40 -3.20
CA LEU A 607 0.06 -29.41 -3.87
C LEU A 607 -0.46 -30.83 -4.14
N PHE A 608 0.42 -31.70 -4.64
CA PHE A 608 0.08 -33.05 -5.11
C PHE A 608 -0.18 -34.05 -3.99
N TYR A 609 -0.09 -33.67 -2.72
CA TYR A 609 -0.44 -34.57 -1.63
C TYR A 609 -1.87 -35.13 -1.78
N PRO A 610 -2.07 -36.46 -1.86
CA PRO A 610 -3.33 -37.09 -2.34
C PRO A 610 -4.45 -37.18 -1.29
N GLU A 611 -4.29 -36.54 -0.14
CA GLU A 611 -5.23 -36.57 0.98
C GLU A 611 -5.50 -35.15 1.48
N ASP A 612 -6.63 -34.96 2.16
CA ASP A 612 -7.01 -33.68 2.78
C ASP A 612 -6.90 -33.77 4.31
N GLY A 613 -6.45 -32.70 4.97
CA GLY A 613 -6.23 -32.68 6.42
C GLY A 613 -4.84 -32.19 6.84
N ILE A 614 -4.40 -32.59 8.03
CA ILE A 614 -3.09 -32.26 8.58
C ILE A 614 -2.11 -33.40 8.25
N ALA A 615 -0.94 -33.07 7.71
CA ALA A 615 0.10 -34.05 7.38
C ALA A 615 1.50 -33.59 7.78
N GLU A 616 2.34 -34.55 8.16
CA GLU A 616 3.77 -34.32 8.37
C GLU A 616 4.47 -34.16 7.02
N VAL A 617 5.50 -33.30 6.95
CA VAL A 617 6.25 -33.07 5.69
C VAL A 617 6.84 -34.37 5.13
N LYS A 618 7.22 -35.31 6.00
CA LYS A 618 7.66 -36.64 5.61
C LYS A 618 6.59 -37.43 4.85
N ASP A 619 5.38 -37.52 5.40
CA ASP A 619 4.26 -38.22 4.76
C ASP A 619 3.87 -37.55 3.44
N ILE A 620 3.95 -36.21 3.40
CA ILE A 620 3.74 -35.44 2.16
C ILE A 620 4.77 -35.83 1.10
N PHE A 621 6.05 -35.91 1.47
CA PHE A 621 7.09 -36.35 0.55
C PHE A 621 6.84 -37.78 0.06
N GLU A 622 6.59 -38.73 0.96
CA GLU A 622 6.43 -40.15 0.63
C GLU A 622 5.24 -40.38 -0.32
N LYS A 623 4.06 -39.85 0.01
CA LYS A 623 2.85 -40.03 -0.81
C LYS A 623 2.90 -39.27 -2.12
N THR A 624 3.46 -38.07 -2.15
CA THR A 624 3.65 -37.33 -3.42
C THR A 624 4.71 -38.00 -4.28
N ASN A 625 5.77 -38.56 -3.69
CA ASN A 625 6.80 -39.33 -4.40
C ASN A 625 6.22 -40.61 -5.01
N GLU A 626 5.30 -41.30 -4.34
CA GLU A 626 4.57 -42.43 -4.93
C GLU A 626 3.84 -42.01 -6.21
N VAL A 627 3.05 -40.93 -6.15
CA VAL A 627 2.29 -40.44 -7.31
C VAL A 627 3.22 -39.97 -8.43
N VAL A 628 4.10 -39.03 -8.13
CA VAL A 628 4.91 -38.32 -9.14
C VAL A 628 6.04 -39.21 -9.66
N ASN A 629 6.80 -39.86 -8.78
CA ASN A 629 8.01 -40.61 -9.14
C ASN A 629 7.78 -42.11 -9.38
N GLN A 630 6.89 -42.76 -8.63
CA GLN A 630 6.67 -44.21 -8.80
C GLN A 630 5.61 -44.52 -9.85
N LYS A 631 4.67 -43.61 -10.12
CA LYS A 631 3.52 -43.88 -10.99
C LYS A 631 3.52 -43.07 -12.28
N PHE A 632 3.78 -41.77 -12.23
CA PHE A 632 3.72 -40.88 -13.41
C PHE A 632 5.08 -40.45 -13.99
N ARG A 633 6.20 -40.94 -13.44
CA ARG A 633 7.57 -40.47 -13.69
C ARG A 633 8.10 -40.77 -15.08
N ILE A 634 7.50 -40.15 -16.08
CA ILE A 634 8.06 -40.15 -17.41
C ILE A 634 7.59 -38.91 -18.21
N PHE A 635 8.55 -38.34 -18.96
CA PHE A 635 8.47 -37.23 -19.94
C PHE A 635 8.37 -35.81 -19.41
N GLY A 636 9.40 -35.01 -19.72
CA GLY A 636 9.35 -33.70 -20.41
C GLY A 636 8.31 -32.65 -20.02
N SER A 637 7.51 -32.85 -18.99
CA SER A 637 6.54 -31.91 -18.48
C SER A 637 7.33 -30.83 -17.76
N LYS A 638 7.12 -29.57 -18.19
CA LYS A 638 7.76 -28.42 -17.55
C LYS A 638 7.43 -28.30 -16.05
N GLN A 639 6.36 -28.95 -15.60
CA GLN A 639 5.95 -29.01 -14.20
C GLN A 639 6.72 -30.05 -13.37
N PHE A 640 7.30 -31.07 -14.02
CA PHE A 640 8.05 -32.16 -13.39
C PHE A 640 9.41 -32.31 -14.07
N HIS A 641 10.23 -31.25 -14.05
CA HIS A 641 11.62 -31.39 -14.45
C HIS A 641 12.41 -32.12 -13.37
N LEU A 642 13.19 -33.09 -13.82
CA LEU A 642 13.69 -34.22 -13.07
C LEU A 642 15.02 -33.98 -12.33
N GLU A 643 15.39 -32.73 -12.07
CA GLU A 643 16.69 -32.39 -11.46
C GLU A 643 16.65 -31.88 -10.00
N ASP A 644 15.52 -31.43 -9.42
CA ASP A 644 15.65 -30.56 -8.23
C ASP A 644 15.19 -31.07 -6.85
N PHE A 645 14.58 -32.25 -6.71
CA PHE A 645 14.25 -32.80 -5.38
C PHE A 645 14.35 -34.33 -5.31
N GLU A 646 15.49 -34.83 -4.84
CA GLU A 646 15.73 -36.27 -4.70
C GLU A 646 15.57 -36.79 -3.26
N THR A 647 15.38 -35.91 -2.26
CA THR A 647 15.35 -36.31 -0.84
C THR A 647 14.30 -35.57 -0.02
N GLU A 648 13.70 -36.30 0.92
CA GLU A 648 12.80 -35.79 1.97
C GLU A 648 13.41 -34.60 2.72
N THR A 649 14.70 -34.71 3.05
CA THR A 649 15.46 -33.69 3.79
C THR A 649 15.42 -32.32 3.15
N VAL A 650 15.38 -32.27 1.82
CA VAL A 650 15.33 -31.00 1.09
C VAL A 650 13.94 -30.35 1.19
N LEU A 651 12.86 -31.14 1.08
CA LEU A 651 11.50 -30.63 1.25
C LEU A 651 11.30 -30.09 2.67
N GLU A 652 11.75 -30.87 3.66
CA GLU A 652 11.62 -30.58 5.09
C GLU A 652 12.49 -29.42 5.56
N LYS A 653 13.76 -29.35 5.16
CA LYS A 653 14.72 -28.39 5.73
C LYS A 653 14.98 -27.15 4.89
N GLU A 654 14.61 -27.15 3.61
CA GLU A 654 14.85 -26.01 2.72
C GLU A 654 13.55 -25.39 2.21
N ILE A 655 12.65 -26.19 1.63
CA ILE A 655 11.48 -25.66 0.91
C ILE A 655 10.35 -25.23 1.83
N VAL A 656 9.90 -26.11 2.73
CA VAL A 656 8.82 -25.77 3.67
C VAL A 656 9.21 -24.59 4.56
N PRO A 657 10.43 -24.53 5.13
CA PRO A 657 10.90 -23.35 5.86
C PRO A 657 10.90 -22.10 4.99
N TYR A 658 11.48 -22.15 3.77
CA TYR A 658 11.50 -20.99 2.88
C TYR A 658 10.10 -20.45 2.55
N LEU A 659 9.15 -21.34 2.23
CA LEU A 659 7.77 -20.94 1.94
C LEU A 659 7.06 -20.41 3.19
N THR A 660 7.41 -20.89 4.38
CA THR A 660 6.86 -20.40 5.65
C THR A 660 7.44 -19.02 6.00
N ASP A 661 8.76 -18.84 5.87
CA ASP A 661 9.47 -17.59 6.16
C ASP A 661 9.02 -16.44 5.24
N ASN A 662 8.64 -16.76 4.01
CA ASN A 662 8.06 -15.79 3.06
C ASN A 662 6.52 -15.68 3.16
N GLU A 663 5.92 -16.29 4.19
CA GLU A 663 4.47 -16.29 4.46
C GLU A 663 3.62 -16.79 3.28
N ILE A 664 4.17 -17.71 2.47
CA ILE A 664 3.46 -18.35 1.36
C ILE A 664 2.55 -19.45 1.89
N ILE A 665 3.08 -20.27 2.82
CA ILE A 665 2.33 -21.32 3.51
C ILE A 665 2.41 -21.15 5.02
N ARG A 666 1.48 -21.78 5.74
CA ARG A 666 1.47 -21.92 7.19
C ARG A 666 1.97 -23.32 7.53
N SER A 667 2.96 -23.39 8.40
CA SER A 667 3.44 -24.64 8.99
C SER A 667 3.55 -24.48 10.50
N LYS A 668 3.33 -25.58 11.23
CA LYS A 668 3.53 -25.62 12.69
C LYS A 668 4.24 -26.93 13.04
N GLU A 669 5.43 -26.83 13.64
CA GLU A 669 6.20 -27.99 14.11
C GLU A 669 6.44 -29.08 13.04
N GLY A 670 6.58 -28.69 11.76
CA GLY A 670 6.76 -29.65 10.66
C GLY A 670 5.48 -30.28 10.12
N PHE A 671 4.31 -29.78 10.53
CA PHE A 671 3.01 -30.17 10.00
C PHE A 671 2.44 -29.08 9.08
N LEU A 672 1.78 -29.51 8.00
CA LEU A 672 1.01 -28.67 7.09
C LEU A 672 -0.48 -29.01 7.21
N ASP A 673 -1.31 -27.98 7.42
CA ASP A 673 -2.77 -28.10 7.50
C ASP A 673 -3.39 -27.62 6.18
N TYR A 674 -3.90 -28.55 5.37
CA TYR A 674 -4.49 -28.24 4.08
C TYR A 674 -5.86 -27.53 4.17
N SER A 675 -6.49 -27.50 5.35
CA SER A 675 -7.68 -26.67 5.58
C SER A 675 -7.33 -25.17 5.66
N ASN A 676 -6.08 -24.85 6.03
CA ASN A 676 -5.60 -23.49 6.24
C ASN A 676 -4.13 -23.32 5.81
N LEU A 677 -3.80 -23.83 4.62
CA LEU A 677 -2.41 -23.93 4.17
C LEU A 677 -1.77 -22.57 3.87
N TYR A 678 -2.53 -21.60 3.37
CA TYR A 678 -1.96 -20.41 2.74
C TYR A 678 -1.65 -19.30 3.76
N GLY A 679 -0.46 -18.74 3.65
CA GLY A 679 0.03 -17.67 4.53
C GLY A 679 -0.50 -16.28 4.19
N GLU A 680 0.02 -15.26 4.87
CA GLU A 680 -0.47 -13.89 4.78
C GLU A 680 -0.15 -13.24 3.42
N THR A 681 1.03 -13.50 2.85
CA THR A 681 1.42 -13.00 1.52
C THR A 681 0.42 -13.42 0.44
N ILE A 682 0.03 -14.70 0.40
CA ILE A 682 -0.94 -15.22 -0.57
C ILE A 682 -2.32 -14.62 -0.33
N ASN A 683 -2.74 -14.44 0.92
CA ASN A 683 -4.02 -13.82 1.25
C ASN A 683 -4.10 -12.35 0.82
N LYS A 684 -3.03 -11.57 1.05
CA LYS A 684 -2.92 -10.16 0.62
C LYS A 684 -3.02 -10.06 -0.90
N ILE A 685 -2.21 -10.82 -1.62
CA ILE A 685 -2.18 -10.83 -3.10
C ILE A 685 -3.53 -11.29 -3.67
N SER A 686 -4.10 -12.36 -3.11
CA SER A 686 -5.42 -12.87 -3.55
C SER A 686 -6.52 -11.84 -3.37
N THR A 687 -6.53 -11.10 -2.25
CA THR A 687 -7.52 -10.05 -1.98
C THR A 687 -7.38 -8.92 -2.99
N LEU A 688 -6.16 -8.42 -3.17
CA LEU A 688 -5.84 -7.35 -4.10
C LEU A 688 -6.22 -7.71 -5.54
N LEU A 689 -5.81 -8.90 -6.01
CA LEU A 689 -6.13 -9.40 -7.34
C LEU A 689 -7.64 -9.56 -7.53
N ALA A 690 -8.36 -10.12 -6.55
CA ALA A 690 -9.82 -10.23 -6.63
C ALA A 690 -10.49 -8.86 -6.83
N GLY A 691 -10.04 -7.85 -6.07
CA GLY A 691 -10.54 -6.48 -6.19
C GLY A 691 -10.25 -5.88 -7.57
N TYR A 692 -9.01 -5.96 -8.05
CA TYR A 692 -8.61 -5.36 -9.32
C TYR A 692 -9.24 -6.06 -10.53
N LEU A 693 -9.38 -7.38 -10.48
CA LEU A 693 -10.09 -8.14 -11.52
C LEU A 693 -11.57 -7.71 -11.58
N LYS A 694 -12.24 -7.58 -10.43
CA LYS A 694 -13.63 -7.09 -10.37
C LYS A 694 -13.80 -5.66 -10.86
N GLN A 695 -12.78 -4.81 -10.68
CA GLN A 695 -12.81 -3.43 -11.19
C GLN A 695 -12.61 -3.35 -12.71
N ARG A 696 -11.88 -4.29 -13.34
CA ARG A 696 -11.38 -4.11 -14.71
C ARG A 696 -11.74 -5.17 -15.73
N MET A 697 -12.22 -6.32 -15.28
CA MET A 697 -12.51 -7.44 -16.16
C MET A 697 -13.98 -7.82 -15.98
N ASP A 698 -14.85 -7.24 -16.81
CA ASP A 698 -16.29 -7.52 -16.81
C ASP A 698 -16.60 -9.03 -16.91
N ASP A 699 -15.77 -9.79 -17.65
CA ASP A 699 -15.74 -11.26 -17.67
C ASP A 699 -14.35 -11.78 -17.23
N TYR A 700 -14.08 -11.73 -15.94
CA TYR A 700 -12.86 -12.30 -15.36
C TYR A 700 -12.89 -13.83 -15.26
N VAL A 701 -14.07 -14.47 -15.36
CA VAL A 701 -14.25 -15.91 -15.11
C VAL A 701 -13.51 -16.72 -16.17
N ASN A 702 -13.74 -16.42 -17.45
CA ASN A 702 -13.12 -17.16 -18.55
C ASN A 702 -11.58 -17.06 -18.57
N PRO A 703 -10.97 -15.86 -18.49
CA PRO A 703 -9.51 -15.72 -18.42
C PRO A 703 -8.90 -16.43 -17.20
N LEU A 704 -9.55 -16.35 -16.04
CA LEU A 704 -9.10 -17.01 -14.82
C LEU A 704 -9.14 -18.54 -14.94
N VAL A 705 -10.24 -19.10 -15.46
CA VAL A 705 -10.37 -20.54 -15.71
C VAL A 705 -9.34 -20.99 -16.75
N ASN A 706 -9.15 -20.25 -17.84
CA ASN A 706 -8.13 -20.57 -18.85
C ASN A 706 -6.71 -20.52 -18.26
N PHE A 707 -6.41 -19.54 -17.41
CA PHE A 707 -5.15 -19.49 -16.68
C PHE A 707 -4.98 -20.68 -15.74
N PHE A 708 -6.04 -21.08 -15.01
CA PHE A 708 -6.03 -22.26 -14.16
C PHE A 708 -5.72 -23.54 -14.95
N ILE A 709 -6.43 -23.78 -16.07
CA ILE A 709 -6.23 -24.97 -16.91
C ILE A 709 -4.84 -24.98 -17.56
N SER A 710 -4.41 -23.85 -18.15
CA SER A 710 -3.11 -23.73 -18.83
C SER A 710 -1.95 -23.88 -17.86
N SER A 711 -1.98 -23.19 -16.72
CA SER A 711 -0.95 -23.29 -15.68
C SER A 711 -0.86 -24.68 -15.05
N SER A 712 -1.95 -25.45 -15.09
CA SER A 712 -2.01 -26.82 -14.58
C SER A 712 -1.60 -27.88 -15.60
N SER A 713 -1.58 -27.60 -16.90
CA SER A 713 -1.24 -28.59 -17.94
C SER A 713 0.02 -28.27 -18.76
N THR A 714 0.30 -26.98 -18.98
CA THR A 714 1.35 -26.49 -19.89
C THR A 714 1.97 -25.19 -19.34
N SER A 715 2.47 -24.30 -20.21
CA SER A 715 2.94 -22.99 -19.78
C SER A 715 1.76 -22.07 -19.40
N PRO A 716 1.92 -21.22 -18.38
CA PRO A 716 0.90 -20.25 -17.99
C PRO A 716 0.49 -19.33 -19.15
N ASP A 717 -0.78 -18.90 -19.17
CA ASP A 717 -1.26 -17.90 -20.13
C ASP A 717 -0.57 -16.54 -19.90
N GLU A 718 0.41 -16.23 -20.75
CA GLU A 718 1.15 -14.97 -20.72
C GLU A 718 0.25 -13.75 -20.88
N LYS A 719 -0.89 -13.84 -21.58
CA LYS A 719 -1.80 -12.70 -21.74
C LYS A 719 -2.44 -12.31 -20.41
N PHE A 720 -2.89 -13.29 -19.64
CA PHE A 720 -3.48 -13.05 -18.33
C PHE A 720 -2.43 -12.52 -17.33
N LEU A 721 -1.22 -13.08 -17.33
CA LEU A 721 -0.12 -12.57 -16.49
C LEU A 721 0.30 -11.16 -16.86
N ASN A 722 0.38 -10.84 -18.14
CA ASN A 722 0.68 -9.48 -18.60
C ASN A 722 -0.45 -8.50 -18.22
N ALA A 723 -1.71 -8.94 -18.22
CA ALA A 723 -2.82 -8.15 -17.71
C ALA A 723 -2.66 -7.89 -16.20
N ILE A 724 -2.38 -8.92 -15.40
CA ILE A 724 -2.13 -8.79 -13.95
C ILE A 724 -0.92 -7.87 -13.67
N ALA A 725 0.18 -8.03 -14.39
CA ALA A 725 1.37 -7.22 -14.25
C ALA A 725 1.07 -5.73 -14.49
N LYS A 726 0.20 -5.42 -15.48
CA LYS A 726 -0.30 -4.05 -15.70
C LYS A 726 -1.18 -3.56 -14.55
N LEU A 727 -2.10 -4.38 -14.04
CA LEU A 727 -2.98 -4.01 -12.91
C LEU A 727 -2.16 -3.66 -11.66
N LEU A 728 -1.09 -4.42 -11.38
CA LEU A 728 -0.18 -4.23 -10.24
C LEU A 728 0.97 -3.26 -10.53
N GLN A 729 1.06 -2.76 -11.76
CA GLN A 729 2.11 -1.86 -12.23
C GLN A 729 3.52 -2.41 -11.96
N THR A 730 3.73 -3.69 -12.23
CA THR A 730 4.99 -4.39 -11.99
C THR A 730 5.47 -5.08 -13.27
N LYS A 731 6.72 -5.55 -13.25
CA LYS A 731 7.23 -6.39 -14.35
C LYS A 731 6.64 -7.79 -14.23
N ASN A 732 6.41 -8.42 -15.38
CA ASN A 732 6.10 -9.84 -15.43
C ASN A 732 7.40 -10.62 -15.13
N ASP A 733 7.58 -10.99 -13.86
CA ASP A 733 8.73 -11.73 -13.35
C ASP A 733 8.30 -13.08 -12.73
N GLN A 734 9.29 -13.88 -12.31
CA GLN A 734 9.03 -15.20 -11.73
C GLN A 734 8.30 -15.13 -10.39
N SER A 735 8.55 -14.09 -9.58
CA SER A 735 7.88 -13.86 -8.29
C SER A 735 6.39 -13.64 -8.51
N LEU A 736 6.02 -12.74 -9.42
CA LEU A 736 4.63 -12.48 -9.77
C LEU A 736 3.94 -13.73 -10.30
N LEU A 737 4.57 -14.41 -11.25
CA LEU A 737 4.04 -15.65 -11.81
C LEU A 737 3.76 -16.68 -10.70
N PHE A 738 4.70 -16.89 -9.79
CA PHE A 738 4.56 -17.84 -8.69
C PHE A 738 3.44 -17.44 -7.73
N LEU A 739 3.36 -16.17 -7.33
CA LEU A 739 2.36 -15.70 -6.38
C LEU A 739 0.94 -15.75 -6.97
N VAL A 740 0.78 -15.44 -8.26
CA VAL A 740 -0.48 -15.60 -8.99
C VAL A 740 -0.84 -17.08 -9.13
N TYR A 741 0.12 -17.92 -9.51
CA TYR A 741 -0.06 -19.37 -9.63
C TYR A 741 -0.57 -19.99 -8.33
N VAL A 742 0.12 -19.72 -7.21
CA VAL A 742 -0.26 -20.21 -5.89
C VAL A 742 -1.64 -19.67 -5.52
N SER A 743 -1.91 -18.37 -5.68
CA SER A 743 -3.21 -17.75 -5.34
C SER A 743 -4.39 -18.35 -6.10
N VAL A 744 -4.19 -18.74 -7.37
CA VAL A 744 -5.24 -19.33 -8.23
C VAL A 744 -5.47 -20.79 -7.87
N ILE A 745 -4.41 -21.61 -7.89
CA ILE A 745 -4.54 -23.07 -7.76
C ILE A 745 -4.91 -23.48 -6.33
N SER A 746 -4.48 -22.69 -5.35
CA SER A 746 -4.89 -22.84 -3.96
C SER A 746 -6.39 -22.70 -3.72
N GLY A 747 -7.08 -21.99 -4.61
CA GLY A 747 -8.42 -21.50 -4.37
C GLY A 747 -8.49 -20.21 -3.53
N SER A 748 -7.36 -19.66 -3.06
CA SER A 748 -7.36 -18.43 -2.23
C SER A 748 -7.94 -17.22 -2.98
N LEU A 749 -7.60 -17.05 -4.26
CA LEU A 749 -8.21 -16.02 -5.11
C LEU A 749 -9.69 -16.31 -5.38
N ILE A 750 -10.00 -17.55 -5.73
CA ILE A 750 -11.36 -17.98 -6.12
C ILE A 750 -12.35 -17.83 -4.96
N SER A 751 -11.92 -18.09 -3.72
CA SER A 751 -12.73 -17.88 -2.51
C SER A 751 -13.23 -16.45 -2.33
N LYS A 752 -12.53 -15.48 -2.94
CA LYS A 752 -12.82 -14.04 -2.86
C LYS A 752 -13.56 -13.53 -4.11
N MET A 753 -13.91 -14.40 -5.06
CA MET A 753 -14.59 -14.09 -6.32
C MET A 753 -15.94 -14.82 -6.42
N ASP A 754 -16.57 -14.84 -7.60
CA ASP A 754 -17.78 -15.64 -7.90
C ASP A 754 -17.45 -17.15 -7.88
N LYS A 755 -17.14 -17.69 -6.69
CA LYS A 755 -16.56 -19.02 -6.49
C LYS A 755 -17.33 -20.13 -7.19
N GLU A 756 -18.66 -20.11 -7.10
CA GLU A 756 -19.52 -21.16 -7.65
C GLU A 756 -19.45 -21.19 -9.17
N LYS A 757 -19.57 -20.03 -9.82
CA LYS A 757 -19.45 -19.91 -11.28
C LYS A 757 -18.08 -20.37 -11.78
N ILE A 758 -17.01 -19.98 -11.07
CA ILE A 758 -15.64 -20.34 -11.45
C ILE A 758 -15.40 -21.85 -11.29
N ILE A 759 -15.79 -22.43 -10.15
CA ILE A 759 -15.65 -23.86 -9.89
C ILE A 759 -16.44 -24.68 -10.90
N ASP A 760 -17.69 -24.29 -11.19
CA ASP A 760 -18.52 -24.98 -12.18
C ASP A 760 -17.87 -24.95 -13.58
N ALA A 761 -17.33 -23.81 -13.99
CA ALA A 761 -16.61 -23.70 -15.27
C ALA A 761 -15.33 -24.55 -15.32
N ILE A 762 -14.57 -24.63 -14.21
CA ILE A 762 -13.39 -25.52 -14.10
C ILE A 762 -13.82 -26.98 -14.21
N ILE A 763 -14.86 -27.39 -13.50
CA ILE A 763 -15.37 -28.77 -13.51
C ILE A 763 -15.92 -29.12 -14.91
N GLU A 764 -16.61 -28.20 -15.57
CA GLU A 764 -17.10 -28.40 -16.94
C GLU A 764 -15.93 -28.66 -17.90
N LYS A 765 -14.88 -27.84 -17.83
CA LYS A 765 -13.65 -28.04 -18.61
C LYS A 765 -12.98 -29.38 -18.32
N ILE A 766 -12.94 -29.79 -17.06
CA ILE A 766 -12.43 -31.09 -16.63
C ILE A 766 -13.23 -32.25 -17.23
N ASN A 767 -14.57 -32.14 -17.24
CA ASN A 767 -15.44 -33.16 -17.81
C ASN A 767 -15.38 -33.23 -19.35
N GLN A 768 -14.94 -32.16 -20.01
CA GLN A 768 -14.69 -32.11 -21.46
C GLN A 768 -13.34 -32.74 -21.86
N LEU A 769 -12.45 -33.05 -20.91
CA LEU A 769 -11.17 -33.68 -21.22
C LEU A 769 -11.36 -35.10 -21.78
N PRO A 770 -10.61 -35.50 -22.82
CA PRO A 770 -10.82 -36.77 -23.50
C PRO A 770 -10.55 -37.96 -22.56
N LYS A 771 -11.55 -38.84 -22.42
CA LYS A 771 -11.39 -40.13 -21.75
C LYS A 771 -11.02 -41.20 -22.78
N LYS A 772 -9.72 -41.46 -22.95
CA LYS A 772 -9.27 -42.63 -23.71
C LYS A 772 -9.31 -43.86 -22.80
N GLU A 773 -10.17 -44.81 -23.12
CA GLU A 773 -10.06 -46.16 -22.56
C GLU A 773 -8.99 -46.91 -23.33
N VAL A 774 -7.94 -47.31 -22.62
CA VAL A 774 -6.77 -47.97 -23.18
C VAL A 774 -6.59 -49.29 -22.44
N ASN A 775 -6.19 -50.33 -23.16
CA ASN A 775 -5.80 -51.62 -22.59
C ASN A 775 -4.62 -51.45 -21.61
N ASP A 776 -4.42 -52.42 -20.73
CA ASP A 776 -3.27 -52.47 -19.81
C ASP A 776 -1.94 -52.50 -20.59
N ASP A 777 -1.33 -51.34 -20.81
CA ASP A 777 0.02 -51.18 -21.37
C ASP A 777 1.03 -50.76 -20.30
N TYR A 778 2.30 -51.07 -20.57
CA TYR A 778 3.40 -50.90 -19.63
C TYR A 778 4.56 -50.14 -20.27
N PHE A 779 5.20 -49.28 -19.49
CA PHE A 779 6.39 -48.52 -19.88
C PHE A 779 7.54 -48.85 -18.93
N ILE A 780 8.77 -48.86 -19.45
CA ILE A 780 9.99 -48.99 -18.64
C ILE A 780 10.64 -47.62 -18.46
N THR A 781 11.10 -47.35 -17.23
CA THR A 781 11.84 -46.14 -16.88
C THR A 781 13.11 -46.49 -16.12
N ALA A 782 14.24 -45.83 -16.44
CA ALA A 782 15.50 -46.04 -15.75
C ALA A 782 16.32 -44.74 -15.56
N LYS A 783 16.90 -44.58 -14.37
CA LYS A 783 17.83 -43.51 -13.96
C LYS A 783 19.04 -44.13 -13.25
N ARG A 784 20.08 -43.34 -12.96
CA ARG A 784 21.25 -43.82 -12.20
C ARG A 784 20.88 -44.46 -10.84
N ARG A 785 19.81 -43.98 -10.19
CA ARG A 785 19.44 -44.32 -8.80
C ARG A 785 18.11 -45.07 -8.65
N ASP A 786 17.28 -45.14 -9.69
CA ASP A 786 15.99 -45.82 -9.64
C ASP A 786 15.54 -46.27 -11.05
N ALA A 787 14.84 -47.40 -11.14
CA ALA A 787 14.14 -47.85 -12.34
C ALA A 787 12.84 -48.56 -11.97
N GLY A 788 11.88 -48.55 -12.87
CA GLY A 788 10.70 -49.38 -12.70
C GLY A 788 9.78 -49.42 -13.89
N ILE A 789 8.82 -50.32 -13.79
CA ILE A 789 7.72 -50.46 -14.74
C ILE A 789 6.56 -49.56 -14.30
N ARG A 790 5.92 -48.93 -15.28
CA ARG A 790 4.79 -48.00 -15.10
C ARG A 790 3.59 -48.51 -15.87
N SER A 791 2.46 -48.69 -15.18
CA SER A 791 1.21 -49.20 -15.77
C SER A 791 0.24 -48.06 -16.09
N LEU A 792 -0.35 -48.07 -17.28
CA LEU A 792 -1.43 -47.13 -17.63
C LEU A 792 -2.65 -47.29 -16.72
N SER A 793 -3.01 -48.50 -16.29
CA SER A 793 -4.16 -48.69 -15.38
C SER A 793 -3.91 -48.13 -13.99
N GLU A 794 -2.69 -48.26 -13.46
CA GLU A 794 -2.35 -47.65 -12.17
C GLU A 794 -2.38 -46.13 -12.25
N MET A 795 -1.86 -45.54 -13.35
CA MET A 795 -1.97 -44.10 -13.60
C MET A 795 -3.44 -43.66 -13.67
N ARG A 796 -4.29 -44.39 -14.41
CA ARG A 796 -5.72 -44.10 -14.51
C ARG A 796 -6.40 -44.11 -13.13
N ASN A 797 -6.13 -45.13 -12.30
CA ASN A 797 -6.73 -45.23 -10.96
C ASN A 797 -6.35 -44.04 -10.07
N ILE A 798 -5.08 -43.63 -10.08
CA ILE A 798 -4.63 -42.46 -9.31
C ILE A 798 -5.26 -41.19 -9.86
N MET A 799 -5.25 -41.02 -11.18
CA MET A 799 -5.88 -39.88 -11.84
C MET A 799 -7.37 -39.76 -11.49
N GLU A 800 -8.13 -40.86 -11.54
CA GLU A 800 -9.55 -40.86 -11.15
C GLU A 800 -9.74 -40.55 -9.65
N LYS A 801 -8.84 -40.99 -8.75
CA LYS A 801 -8.86 -40.58 -7.34
C LYS A 801 -8.76 -39.05 -7.20
N TYR A 802 -7.84 -38.40 -7.91
CA TYR A 802 -7.76 -36.92 -7.92
C TYR A 802 -9.00 -36.27 -8.54
N ARG A 803 -9.61 -36.92 -9.54
CA ARG A 803 -10.86 -36.44 -10.15
C ARG A 803 -12.01 -36.47 -9.14
N GLU A 804 -12.16 -37.56 -8.39
CA GLU A 804 -13.17 -37.70 -7.34
C GLU A 804 -13.01 -36.61 -6.27
N LEU A 805 -11.79 -36.40 -5.78
CA LEU A 805 -11.48 -35.33 -4.82
C LEU A 805 -11.70 -33.93 -5.40
N CYS A 806 -11.38 -33.72 -6.67
CA CYS A 806 -11.67 -32.47 -7.38
C CYS A 806 -13.18 -32.17 -7.44
N MET A 807 -14.05 -33.17 -7.59
CA MET A 807 -15.50 -32.96 -7.62
C MET A 807 -16.04 -32.40 -6.30
N LEU A 808 -15.33 -32.61 -5.19
CA LEU A 808 -15.65 -32.04 -3.87
C LEU A 808 -15.25 -30.55 -3.74
N SER A 809 -14.68 -29.93 -4.79
CA SER A 809 -14.34 -28.50 -4.79
C SER A 809 -15.53 -27.55 -4.67
N LYS A 810 -16.75 -28.03 -4.95
CA LYS A 810 -17.99 -27.28 -4.70
C LYS A 810 -18.25 -27.09 -3.20
N GLU A 811 -17.89 -28.08 -2.40
CA GLU A 811 -18.09 -28.08 -0.94
C GLU A 811 -16.93 -27.38 -0.23
N ASN A 812 -15.70 -27.64 -0.69
CA ASN A 812 -14.48 -27.04 -0.14
C ASN A 812 -13.56 -26.52 -1.26
N VAL A 813 -13.43 -25.19 -1.36
CA VAL A 813 -12.58 -24.51 -2.36
C VAL A 813 -11.12 -24.99 -2.35
N ASN A 814 -10.60 -25.42 -1.19
CA ASN A 814 -9.23 -25.91 -1.10
C ASN A 814 -8.99 -27.17 -1.94
N ASN A 815 -10.05 -27.92 -2.28
CA ASN A 815 -9.97 -29.10 -3.16
C ASN A 815 -9.69 -28.75 -4.63
N LEU A 816 -9.66 -27.46 -5.00
CA LEU A 816 -9.21 -27.04 -6.33
C LEU A 816 -7.76 -27.47 -6.64
N ARG A 817 -6.92 -27.67 -5.61
CA ARG A 817 -5.59 -28.26 -5.78
C ARG A 817 -5.63 -29.64 -6.43
N PHE A 818 -6.66 -30.44 -6.13
CA PHE A 818 -6.87 -31.75 -6.74
C PHE A 818 -7.33 -31.63 -8.18
N CYS A 819 -8.11 -30.60 -8.53
CA CYS A 819 -8.48 -30.30 -9.90
C CYS A 819 -7.25 -29.97 -10.75
N ALA A 820 -6.37 -29.11 -10.25
CA ALA A 820 -5.10 -28.79 -10.91
C ALA A 820 -4.22 -30.05 -11.07
N SER A 821 -4.11 -30.86 -10.01
CA SER A 821 -3.37 -32.13 -10.03
C SER A 821 -3.96 -33.10 -11.07
N TYR A 822 -5.29 -33.26 -11.11
CA TYR A 822 -5.97 -34.08 -12.11
C TYR A 822 -5.68 -33.60 -13.55
N ILE A 823 -5.74 -32.29 -13.82
CA ILE A 823 -5.44 -31.73 -15.15
C ILE A 823 -3.99 -32.05 -15.57
N ALA A 824 -3.04 -31.88 -14.66
CA ALA A 824 -1.63 -32.19 -14.91
C ALA A 824 -1.44 -33.67 -15.23
N LEU A 825 -1.99 -34.55 -14.38
CA LEU A 825 -1.88 -36.01 -14.53
C LEU A 825 -2.61 -36.50 -15.79
N ASN A 826 -3.79 -35.96 -16.10
CA ASN A 826 -4.55 -36.31 -17.30
C ASN A 826 -3.83 -35.89 -18.58
N SER A 827 -3.13 -34.75 -18.57
CA SER A 827 -2.31 -34.32 -19.71
C SER A 827 -1.19 -35.33 -20.00
N ILE A 828 -0.49 -35.79 -18.96
CA ILE A 828 0.57 -36.80 -19.06
C ILE A 828 -0.02 -38.14 -19.52
N TYR A 829 -1.10 -38.59 -18.88
CA TYR A 829 -1.79 -39.83 -19.21
C TYR A 829 -2.28 -39.87 -20.66
N SER A 830 -2.87 -38.77 -21.14
CA SER A 830 -3.38 -38.65 -22.52
C SER A 830 -2.25 -38.76 -23.57
N LYS A 831 -1.09 -38.15 -23.29
CA LYS A 831 0.10 -38.27 -24.15
C LYS A 831 0.58 -39.71 -24.20
N LEU A 832 0.69 -40.34 -23.03
CA LEU A 832 1.16 -41.72 -22.88
C LEU A 832 0.23 -42.75 -23.52
N SER A 833 -1.07 -42.58 -23.35
CA SER A 833 -2.10 -43.39 -23.99
C SER A 833 -1.99 -43.34 -25.52
N THR A 834 -1.70 -42.17 -26.07
CA THR A 834 -1.50 -42.01 -27.51
C THR A 834 -0.21 -42.68 -27.98
N THR A 835 0.90 -42.53 -27.23
CA THR A 835 2.14 -43.25 -27.54
C THR A 835 1.98 -44.77 -27.43
N ALA A 836 1.20 -45.27 -26.48
CA ALA A 836 0.92 -46.70 -26.35
C ALA A 836 0.14 -47.24 -27.56
N GLU A 837 -0.87 -46.49 -28.01
CA GLU A 837 -1.67 -46.82 -29.20
C GLU A 837 -0.79 -46.85 -30.47
N GLU A 838 0.03 -45.82 -30.68
CA GLU A 838 1.00 -45.76 -31.79
C GLU A 838 2.02 -46.92 -31.72
N SER A 839 2.52 -47.21 -30.52
CA SER A 839 3.51 -48.28 -30.29
C SER A 839 2.91 -49.66 -30.54
N ARG A 840 1.66 -49.91 -30.13
CA ARG A 840 0.95 -51.16 -30.42
C ARG A 840 0.70 -51.34 -31.91
N ASN A 841 0.29 -50.28 -32.60
CA ASN A 841 0.11 -50.31 -34.05
C ASN A 841 1.42 -50.61 -34.78
N LYS A 842 2.53 -49.97 -34.37
CA LYS A 842 3.86 -50.24 -34.93
C LYS A 842 4.33 -51.68 -34.64
N MET A 843 4.14 -52.14 -33.42
CA MET A 843 4.48 -53.51 -33.01
C MET A 843 3.74 -54.55 -33.87
N ASN A 844 2.41 -54.47 -33.93
CA ASN A 844 1.57 -55.47 -34.59
C ASN A 844 1.70 -55.42 -36.13
N ASN A 845 1.77 -54.22 -36.72
CA ASN A 845 1.68 -54.06 -38.18
C ASN A 845 3.03 -53.98 -38.89
N GLU A 846 4.14 -53.78 -38.16
CA GLU A 846 5.47 -53.68 -38.77
C GLU A 846 6.43 -54.72 -38.19
N ILE A 847 6.69 -54.67 -36.89
CA ILE A 847 7.77 -55.45 -36.26
C ILE A 847 7.41 -56.93 -36.16
N GLU A 848 6.18 -57.25 -35.72
CA GLU A 848 5.67 -58.62 -35.68
C GLU A 848 5.68 -59.24 -37.08
N ILE A 849 5.29 -58.48 -38.12
CA ILE A 849 5.34 -58.95 -39.51
C ILE A 849 6.78 -59.22 -39.95
N GLN A 850 7.76 -58.39 -39.57
CA GLN A 850 9.18 -58.63 -39.87
C GLN A 850 9.69 -59.90 -39.21
N ILE A 851 9.35 -60.13 -37.94
CA ILE A 851 9.69 -61.36 -37.21
C ILE A 851 9.03 -62.56 -37.88
N LEU A 852 7.73 -62.49 -38.19
CA LEU A 852 6.99 -63.56 -38.86
C LEU A 852 7.53 -63.87 -40.27
N LYS A 853 8.03 -62.87 -41.02
CA LYS A 853 8.72 -63.12 -42.30
C LYS A 853 10.00 -63.94 -42.10
N LYS A 854 10.78 -63.67 -41.05
CA LYS A 854 11.97 -64.46 -40.71
C LYS A 854 11.60 -65.89 -40.32
N VAL A 855 10.49 -66.06 -39.59
CA VAL A 855 9.91 -67.39 -39.30
C VAL A 855 9.41 -68.08 -40.57
N ASP A 856 8.77 -67.36 -41.49
CA ASP A 856 8.30 -67.91 -42.77
C ASP A 856 9.47 -68.42 -43.64
N THR A 857 10.63 -67.77 -43.60
CA THR A 857 11.86 -68.29 -44.23
C THR A 857 12.26 -69.66 -43.64
N LEU A 858 12.19 -69.84 -42.32
CA LEU A 858 12.43 -71.13 -41.67
C LEU A 858 11.37 -72.16 -42.06
N VAL A 859 10.09 -71.80 -42.04
CA VAL A 859 8.97 -72.68 -42.42
C VAL A 859 9.08 -73.11 -43.88
N LYS A 860 9.45 -72.21 -44.80
CA LYS A 860 9.68 -72.51 -46.21
C LYS A 860 10.82 -73.50 -46.38
N ALA A 861 11.95 -73.30 -45.68
CA ALA A 861 13.08 -74.22 -45.71
C ALA A 861 12.72 -75.60 -45.12
N ARG A 862 12.01 -75.62 -44.00
CA ARG A 862 11.50 -76.84 -43.36
C ARG A 862 10.59 -77.65 -44.29
N LYS A 863 9.61 -76.98 -44.93
CA LYS A 863 8.72 -77.59 -45.94
C LYS A 863 9.49 -78.02 -47.19
N PHE A 864 10.51 -77.27 -47.60
CA PHE A 864 11.38 -77.65 -48.71
C PHE A 864 12.10 -78.99 -48.44
N LEU A 865 12.52 -79.22 -47.19
CA LEU A 865 13.18 -80.44 -46.71
C LEU A 865 12.21 -81.59 -46.34
N GLY A 866 10.89 -81.38 -46.39
CA GLY A 866 9.89 -82.41 -46.08
C GLY A 866 9.69 -82.71 -44.59
N ILE A 867 10.08 -81.79 -43.70
CA ILE A 867 9.95 -81.94 -42.25
C ILE A 867 8.57 -81.39 -41.82
N ASN A 868 7.72 -82.22 -41.21
CA ASN A 868 6.36 -81.81 -40.81
C ASN A 868 6.28 -81.12 -39.44
N GLU A 869 7.19 -81.40 -38.52
CA GLU A 869 7.21 -80.82 -37.16
C GLU A 869 7.91 -79.46 -37.12
N PRO A 870 7.33 -78.43 -36.46
CA PRO A 870 7.97 -77.13 -36.31
C PRO A 870 9.26 -77.20 -35.48
N THR A 871 10.26 -76.42 -35.89
CA THR A 871 11.56 -76.32 -35.21
C THR A 871 11.42 -75.76 -33.79
N GLU A 872 12.41 -75.98 -32.91
CA GLU A 872 12.39 -75.40 -31.55
C GLU A 872 12.41 -73.87 -31.63
N GLU A 873 13.14 -73.30 -32.59
CA GLU A 873 13.20 -71.87 -32.87
C GLU A 873 11.84 -71.30 -33.30
N GLU A 874 11.10 -72.00 -34.18
CA GLU A 874 9.72 -71.63 -34.57
C GLU A 874 8.81 -71.55 -33.32
N LYS A 875 8.88 -72.57 -32.45
CA LYS A 875 8.06 -72.63 -31.23
C LYS A 875 8.41 -71.52 -30.23
N ILE A 876 9.71 -71.25 -30.03
CA ILE A 876 10.17 -70.21 -29.09
C ILE A 876 9.76 -68.82 -29.58
N ILE A 877 9.87 -68.52 -30.89
CA ILE A 877 9.48 -67.22 -31.45
C ILE A 877 7.95 -67.03 -31.37
N GLU A 878 7.15 -68.05 -31.69
CA GLU A 878 5.69 -67.99 -31.53
C GLU A 878 5.29 -67.82 -30.05
N GLU A 879 6.00 -68.46 -29.12
CA GLU A 879 5.77 -68.30 -27.69
C GLU A 879 6.12 -66.88 -27.20
N ILE A 880 7.24 -66.30 -27.66
CA ILE A 880 7.62 -64.91 -27.37
C ILE A 880 6.52 -63.95 -27.85
N LEU A 881 6.07 -64.07 -29.11
CA LEU A 881 5.02 -63.20 -29.66
C LEU A 881 3.68 -63.35 -28.89
N ASN A 882 3.32 -64.57 -28.51
CA ASN A 882 2.12 -64.81 -27.69
C ASN A 882 2.25 -64.23 -26.27
N LYS A 883 3.44 -64.29 -25.66
CA LYS A 883 3.71 -63.69 -24.34
C LYS A 883 3.68 -62.16 -24.39
N ILE A 884 4.20 -61.53 -25.45
CA ILE A 884 4.13 -60.07 -25.64
C ILE A 884 2.68 -59.57 -25.72
N ARG A 885 1.75 -60.39 -26.21
CA ARG A 885 0.31 -60.06 -26.20
C ARG A 885 -0.31 -60.03 -24.80
N ASN A 886 0.38 -60.55 -23.77
CA ASN A 886 -0.05 -60.54 -22.37
C ASN A 886 1.07 -60.04 -21.43
N MET A 887 1.28 -58.72 -21.43
CA MET A 887 2.42 -58.08 -20.77
C MET A 887 2.42 -58.08 -19.24
N LYS A 888 1.30 -58.42 -18.59
CA LYS A 888 1.15 -58.26 -17.13
C LYS A 888 2.17 -59.04 -16.31
N ASN A 889 2.38 -60.32 -16.66
CA ASN A 889 3.33 -61.18 -15.93
C ASN A 889 4.77 -60.76 -16.20
N ILE A 890 5.09 -60.44 -17.46
CA ILE A 890 6.41 -59.95 -17.87
C ILE A 890 6.77 -58.65 -17.15
N ALA A 891 5.83 -57.70 -17.11
CA ALA A 891 6.00 -56.44 -16.42
C ALA A 891 6.32 -56.63 -14.92
N LYS A 892 5.66 -57.60 -14.27
CA LYS A 892 5.91 -57.94 -12.87
C LYS A 892 7.31 -58.53 -12.67
N GLU A 893 7.69 -59.52 -13.47
CA GLU A 893 9.01 -60.16 -13.41
C GLU A 893 10.15 -59.15 -13.62
N ILE A 894 9.98 -58.23 -14.58
CA ILE A 894 10.96 -57.15 -14.80
C ILE A 894 11.00 -56.22 -13.58
N SER A 895 9.86 -55.83 -13.03
CA SER A 895 9.79 -54.95 -11.85
C SER A 895 10.52 -55.55 -10.64
N ASP A 896 10.32 -56.84 -10.36
CA ASP A 896 10.99 -57.54 -9.26
C ASP A 896 12.51 -57.65 -9.50
N THR A 897 12.92 -57.90 -10.75
CA THR A 897 14.34 -57.94 -11.15
C THR A 897 15.00 -56.57 -11.03
N LEU A 898 14.30 -55.49 -11.41
CA LEU A 898 14.80 -54.12 -11.28
C LEU A 898 15.05 -53.76 -9.81
N LYS A 899 14.14 -54.12 -8.89
CA LYS A 899 14.37 -53.87 -7.45
C LYS A 899 15.69 -54.49 -6.98
N GLU A 900 15.94 -55.75 -7.34
CA GLU A 900 17.17 -56.46 -6.96
C GLU A 900 18.43 -55.80 -7.57
N ILE A 901 18.37 -55.32 -8.82
CA ILE A 901 19.49 -54.61 -9.47
C ILE A 901 19.88 -53.35 -8.68
N TYR A 902 18.89 -52.59 -8.21
CA TYR A 902 19.12 -51.33 -7.51
C TYR A 902 19.52 -51.54 -6.04
N GLU A 903 18.96 -52.55 -5.37
CA GLU A 903 19.43 -52.98 -4.04
C GLU A 903 20.91 -53.40 -4.07
N ASN A 904 21.39 -53.92 -5.20
CA ASN A 904 22.78 -54.29 -5.43
C ASN A 904 23.67 -53.15 -5.99
N ASN A 905 23.19 -51.90 -6.03
CA ASN A 905 23.89 -50.73 -6.56
C ASN A 905 24.33 -50.83 -8.03
N LYS A 906 23.67 -51.64 -8.86
CA LYS A 906 23.98 -51.80 -10.30
C LYS A 906 23.12 -50.93 -11.23
N GLY A 907 22.40 -49.96 -10.68
CA GLY A 907 21.45 -49.14 -11.42
C GLY A 907 22.06 -48.33 -12.58
N GLU A 908 23.24 -47.76 -12.37
CA GLU A 908 23.93 -46.98 -13.42
C GLU A 908 24.39 -47.86 -14.59
N GLU A 909 24.88 -49.07 -14.30
CA GLU A 909 25.31 -50.03 -15.33
C GLU A 909 24.10 -50.54 -16.13
N PHE A 910 23.00 -50.85 -15.45
CA PHE A 910 21.74 -51.22 -16.08
C PHE A 910 21.22 -50.11 -17.00
N LYS A 911 21.22 -48.85 -16.53
CA LYS A 911 20.77 -47.72 -17.34
C LYS A 911 21.61 -47.58 -18.61
N ARG A 912 22.95 -47.62 -18.51
CA ARG A 912 23.82 -47.53 -19.70
C ARG A 912 23.51 -48.66 -20.69
N SER A 913 23.30 -49.88 -20.19
CA SER A 913 22.93 -51.01 -21.02
C SER A 913 21.54 -50.83 -21.69
N LEU A 914 20.57 -50.25 -20.98
CA LEU A 914 19.25 -49.92 -21.55
C LEU A 914 19.37 -48.86 -22.64
N ASP A 915 20.08 -47.76 -22.38
CA ASP A 915 20.28 -46.66 -23.33
C ASP A 915 21.00 -47.17 -24.60
N GLU A 916 22.08 -47.96 -24.44
CA GLU A 916 22.78 -48.63 -25.55
C GLU A 916 21.85 -49.49 -26.41
N VAL A 917 21.00 -50.31 -25.78
CA VAL A 917 20.09 -51.22 -26.48
C VAL A 917 18.96 -50.45 -27.18
N VAL A 918 18.37 -49.44 -26.53
CA VAL A 918 17.35 -48.55 -27.11
C VAL A 918 17.89 -47.86 -28.37
N SER A 919 19.12 -47.35 -28.30
CA SER A 919 19.83 -46.78 -29.46
C SER A 919 20.03 -47.81 -30.57
N ALA A 920 20.48 -49.03 -30.21
CA ALA A 920 20.79 -50.08 -31.17
C ALA A 920 19.54 -50.62 -31.90
N ILE A 921 18.37 -50.59 -31.27
CA ILE A 921 17.10 -51.02 -31.88
C ILE A 921 16.33 -49.87 -32.56
N GLY A 922 16.93 -48.67 -32.67
CA GLY A 922 16.35 -47.53 -33.37
C GLY A 922 15.12 -46.94 -32.69
N MET A 923 15.04 -47.02 -31.36
CA MET A 923 14.05 -46.30 -30.56
C MET A 923 14.63 -44.96 -30.10
N ASP A 924 13.78 -43.95 -29.98
CA ASP A 924 14.17 -42.61 -29.53
C ASP A 924 14.42 -42.61 -28.01
N GLU A 925 15.64 -42.26 -27.61
CA GLU A 925 16.11 -42.25 -26.22
C GLU A 925 15.36 -41.21 -25.37
N ASP A 926 14.78 -40.17 -25.99
CA ASP A 926 14.03 -39.11 -25.32
C ASP A 926 12.52 -39.39 -25.19
N GLN A 927 12.04 -40.53 -25.74
CA GLN A 927 10.62 -40.92 -25.79
C GLN A 927 10.24 -41.99 -24.76
N PRO A 928 8.92 -42.16 -24.50
CA PRO A 928 8.41 -43.28 -23.74
C PRO A 928 8.81 -44.64 -24.30
N ILE A 929 9.57 -45.42 -23.54
CA ILE A 929 9.89 -46.80 -23.92
C ILE A 929 8.69 -47.68 -23.58
N HIS A 930 7.81 -47.86 -24.57
CA HIS A 930 6.71 -48.82 -24.50
C HIS A 930 7.27 -50.25 -24.42
N LEU A 931 6.96 -50.99 -23.36
CA LEU A 931 7.62 -52.25 -23.02
C LEU A 931 7.37 -53.35 -24.05
N GLY A 932 6.15 -53.48 -24.58
CA GLY A 932 5.85 -54.49 -25.59
C GLY A 932 6.60 -54.25 -26.91
N LEU A 933 6.70 -52.98 -27.34
CA LEU A 933 7.43 -52.61 -28.54
C LEU A 933 8.95 -52.80 -28.34
N PHE A 934 9.46 -52.48 -27.15
CA PHE A 934 10.86 -52.71 -26.78
C PHE A 934 11.23 -54.19 -26.90
N ILE A 935 10.44 -55.10 -26.30
CA ILE A 935 10.71 -56.54 -26.36
C ILE A 935 10.60 -57.07 -27.80
N ALA A 936 9.61 -56.62 -28.57
CA ALA A 936 9.46 -57.02 -29.98
C ALA A 936 10.66 -56.57 -30.83
N ASN A 937 11.08 -55.31 -30.72
CA ASN A 937 12.25 -54.77 -31.41
C ASN A 937 13.54 -55.48 -30.99
N LEU A 938 13.69 -55.77 -29.70
CA LEU A 938 14.83 -56.53 -29.17
C LEU A 938 14.90 -57.93 -29.80
N THR A 939 13.75 -58.62 -29.87
CA THR A 939 13.64 -59.95 -30.50
C THR A 939 14.04 -59.87 -31.97
N ASN A 940 13.52 -58.88 -32.70
CA ASN A 940 13.83 -58.67 -34.11
C ASN A 940 15.34 -58.43 -34.33
N ALA A 941 15.96 -57.59 -33.49
CA ALA A 941 17.38 -57.26 -33.56
C ALA A 941 18.29 -58.46 -33.22
N VAL A 942 17.92 -59.28 -32.23
CA VAL A 942 18.66 -60.52 -31.91
C VAL A 942 18.58 -61.51 -33.08
N LEU A 943 17.43 -61.61 -33.76
CA LEU A 943 17.29 -62.41 -34.98
C LEU A 943 18.09 -61.85 -36.18
N ASP A 944 18.48 -60.57 -36.14
CA ASP A 944 19.44 -59.97 -37.10
C ASP A 944 20.91 -60.16 -36.68
N GLY A 945 21.17 -60.80 -35.54
CA GLY A 945 22.50 -61.09 -35.02
C GLY A 945 23.11 -59.95 -34.18
N VAL A 946 22.31 -58.98 -33.75
CA VAL A 946 22.75 -57.89 -32.85
C VAL A 946 22.98 -58.44 -31.44
N ARG A 947 24.11 -58.09 -30.81
CA ARG A 947 24.38 -58.44 -29.41
C ARG A 947 23.72 -57.42 -28.48
N THR A 948 23.04 -57.90 -27.44
CA THR A 948 22.24 -57.08 -26.53
C THR A 948 22.71 -57.29 -25.09
N SER A 949 23.31 -56.25 -24.49
CA SER A 949 23.86 -56.29 -23.13
C SER A 949 22.79 -56.38 -22.04
N ILE A 950 21.55 -55.95 -22.33
CA ILE A 950 20.47 -55.90 -21.35
C ILE A 950 19.94 -57.27 -20.92
N ILE A 951 20.13 -58.31 -21.75
CA ILE A 951 19.68 -59.68 -21.46
C ILE A 951 20.39 -60.21 -20.22
N ASP A 952 21.66 -59.85 -20.00
CA ASP A 952 22.43 -60.31 -18.84
C ASP A 952 21.87 -59.76 -17.52
N TYR A 953 21.25 -58.58 -17.55
CA TYR A 953 20.59 -57.98 -16.39
C TYR A 953 19.16 -58.51 -16.16
N LEU A 954 18.46 -58.86 -17.24
CA LEU A 954 17.08 -59.35 -17.19
C LEU A 954 16.97 -60.87 -17.38
N ASN A 955 18.07 -61.61 -17.16
CA ASN A 955 18.14 -63.06 -17.34
C ASN A 955 17.25 -63.87 -16.38
N LYS A 956 16.70 -63.25 -15.33
CA LYS A 956 15.71 -63.88 -14.44
C LYS A 956 14.29 -63.81 -14.99
N VAL A 957 14.07 -63.00 -16.03
CA VAL A 957 12.79 -62.82 -16.70
C VAL A 957 12.72 -63.78 -17.88
N ASP A 958 11.71 -64.64 -17.89
CA ASP A 958 11.62 -65.80 -18.79
C ASP A 958 11.72 -65.40 -20.28
N ILE A 959 11.05 -64.31 -20.66
CA ILE A 959 11.04 -63.84 -22.05
C ILE A 959 12.43 -63.44 -22.56
N PHE A 960 13.32 -62.91 -21.70
CA PHE A 960 14.68 -62.53 -22.12
C PHE A 960 15.59 -63.75 -22.29
N ASN A 961 15.36 -64.82 -21.53
CA ASN A 961 16.02 -66.11 -21.78
C ASN A 961 15.56 -66.75 -23.09
N MET A 962 14.27 -66.66 -23.40
CA MET A 962 13.74 -67.11 -24.69
C MET A 962 14.35 -66.34 -25.85
N ILE A 963 14.47 -65.01 -25.74
CA ILE A 963 15.14 -64.17 -26.74
C ILE A 963 16.62 -64.58 -26.90
N GLN A 964 17.32 -64.91 -25.81
CA GLN A 964 18.69 -65.40 -25.89
C GLN A 964 18.78 -66.78 -26.57
N GLY A 965 17.78 -67.64 -26.39
CA GLY A 965 17.69 -68.97 -27.01
C GLY A 965 17.68 -68.93 -28.54
N VAL A 966 17.14 -67.87 -29.14
CA VAL A 966 17.05 -67.70 -30.62
C VAL A 966 18.24 -66.95 -31.22
N LYS A 967 19.26 -66.60 -30.43
CA LYS A 967 20.46 -65.90 -30.88
C LYS A 967 21.27 -66.66 -31.93
N GLY A 968 21.28 -67.99 -31.86
CA GLY A 968 21.95 -68.85 -32.85
C GLY A 968 21.25 -68.88 -34.22
N SER A 969 19.96 -68.54 -34.24
CA SER A 969 19.09 -68.66 -35.41
C SER A 969 19.37 -67.58 -36.47
N ALA A 970 19.91 -66.43 -36.08
CA ALA A 970 20.18 -65.30 -37.00
C ALA A 970 21.07 -65.69 -38.20
N ARG A 971 22.17 -66.41 -37.92
CA ARG A 971 23.10 -66.88 -38.96
C ARG A 971 22.44 -67.95 -39.84
N VAL A 972 21.67 -68.84 -39.24
CA VAL A 972 20.97 -69.94 -39.91
C VAL A 972 19.87 -69.39 -40.83
N ILE A 973 19.04 -68.45 -40.36
CA ILE A 973 17.99 -67.80 -41.15
C ILE A 973 18.60 -67.09 -42.36
N LYS A 974 19.69 -66.33 -42.16
CA LYS A 974 20.38 -65.61 -43.24
C LYS A 974 21.00 -66.56 -44.28
N ASP A 975 21.64 -67.63 -43.83
CA ASP A 975 22.23 -68.63 -44.72
C ASP A 975 21.13 -69.38 -45.50
N ILE A 976 20.00 -69.70 -44.86
CA ILE A 976 18.81 -70.30 -45.49
C ILE A 976 18.19 -69.36 -46.52
N ASP A 977 18.05 -68.07 -46.20
CA ASP A 977 17.45 -67.07 -47.09
C ASP A 977 18.28 -66.92 -48.36
N VAL A 978 19.61 -66.81 -48.23
CA VAL A 978 20.57 -66.79 -49.36
C VAL A 978 20.50 -68.09 -50.18
N LEU A 979 20.39 -69.24 -49.51
CA LEU A 979 20.26 -70.54 -50.17
C LEU A 979 18.95 -70.68 -50.94
N LEU A 980 17.82 -70.26 -50.36
CA LEU A 980 16.50 -70.26 -51.00
C LEU A 980 16.45 -69.31 -52.19
N ASP A 981 17.03 -68.10 -52.06
CA ASP A 981 17.14 -67.12 -53.14
C ASP A 981 18.00 -67.65 -54.29
N SER A 982 19.11 -68.31 -53.96
CA SER A 982 19.96 -68.98 -54.95
C SER A 982 19.20 -70.13 -55.62
N LEU A 983 18.49 -70.97 -54.86
CA LEU A 983 17.69 -72.09 -55.39
C LEU A 983 16.59 -71.61 -56.34
N ASN A 984 15.84 -70.58 -55.95
CA ASN A 984 14.78 -69.98 -56.77
C ASN A 984 15.32 -69.36 -58.07
N LYS A 985 16.53 -68.77 -58.04
CA LYS A 985 17.20 -68.25 -59.25
C LYS A 985 17.77 -69.35 -60.15
N THR A 986 18.15 -70.50 -59.60
CA THR A 986 18.82 -71.58 -60.35
C THR A 986 17.84 -72.60 -60.96
N MET A 987 16.64 -72.78 -60.37
CA MET A 987 15.58 -73.66 -60.91
C MET A 987 14.19 -73.02 -60.75
N PRO A 988 13.77 -72.11 -61.65
CA PRO A 988 12.48 -71.43 -61.56
C PRO A 988 11.25 -72.35 -61.79
N GLU A 989 11.44 -73.56 -62.33
CA GLU A 989 10.37 -74.52 -62.63
C GLU A 989 9.98 -75.43 -61.45
N LEU A 990 10.75 -75.41 -60.36
CA LEU A 990 10.57 -76.28 -59.20
C LEU A 990 9.22 -76.12 -58.44
N PRO A 991 8.61 -74.93 -58.37
CA PRO A 991 7.27 -74.76 -57.79
C PRO A 991 6.18 -75.45 -58.63
N LEU A 992 6.26 -75.34 -59.96
CA LEU A 992 5.30 -75.93 -60.92
C LEU A 992 5.32 -77.47 -60.88
N ILE A 993 6.52 -78.06 -60.79
CA ILE A 993 6.70 -79.51 -60.70
C ILE A 993 6.12 -80.07 -59.39
N LYS A 994 6.14 -79.31 -58.29
CA LYS A 994 5.55 -79.73 -57.01
C LYS A 994 4.03 -79.57 -56.98
N GLU A 995 3.45 -78.52 -57.57
CA GLU A 995 1.99 -78.44 -57.74
C GLU A 995 1.47 -79.63 -58.55
N GLU A 996 2.14 -80.00 -59.65
CA GLU A 996 1.80 -81.22 -60.40
C GLU A 996 1.95 -82.48 -59.56
N LYS A 997 3.02 -82.64 -58.77
CA LYS A 997 3.22 -83.82 -57.92
C LYS A 997 2.18 -83.94 -56.80
N THR A 998 1.73 -82.82 -56.23
CA THR A 998 0.70 -82.79 -55.18
C THR A 998 -0.68 -83.12 -55.75
N LYS A 999 -0.97 -82.62 -56.96
CA LYS A 999 -2.19 -82.94 -57.73
C LYS A 999 -2.25 -84.43 -58.10
N VAL A 1000 -1.12 -84.99 -58.54
CA VAL A 1000 -0.98 -86.43 -58.83
C VAL A 1000 -1.10 -87.29 -57.56
N ALA A 1001 -0.58 -86.83 -56.42
CA ALA A 1001 -0.74 -87.54 -55.15
C ALA A 1001 -2.21 -87.59 -54.70
N GLN A 1002 -2.96 -86.50 -54.87
CA GLN A 1002 -4.40 -86.46 -54.62
C GLN A 1002 -5.20 -87.33 -55.59
N GLU A 1003 -4.85 -87.34 -56.88
CA GLU A 1003 -5.47 -88.25 -57.86
C GLU A 1003 -5.20 -89.73 -57.52
N ILE A 1004 -4.00 -90.05 -57.01
CA ILE A 1004 -3.67 -91.40 -56.52
C ILE A 1004 -4.49 -91.75 -55.29
N GLU A 1005 -4.66 -90.83 -54.34
CA GLU A 1005 -5.42 -91.06 -53.10
C GLU A 1005 -6.93 -91.23 -53.37
N ASP A 1006 -7.48 -90.45 -54.30
CA ASP A 1006 -8.85 -90.61 -54.81
C ASP A 1006 -9.03 -91.93 -55.57
N THR A 1007 -8.02 -92.35 -56.34
CA THR A 1007 -8.03 -93.63 -57.06
C THR A 1007 -7.92 -94.81 -56.09
N VAL A 1008 -7.08 -94.71 -55.06
CA VAL A 1008 -6.95 -95.71 -53.98
C VAL A 1008 -8.23 -95.80 -53.16
N SER A 1009 -8.90 -94.68 -52.90
CA SER A 1009 -10.20 -94.66 -52.24
C SER A 1009 -11.29 -95.32 -53.10
N LYS A 1010 -11.34 -95.03 -54.41
CA LYS A 1010 -12.25 -95.71 -55.36
C LYS A 1010 -11.96 -97.21 -55.51
N ILE A 1011 -10.69 -97.61 -55.47
CA ILE A 1011 -10.29 -99.03 -55.48
C ILE A 1011 -10.72 -99.70 -54.17
N ARG A 1012 -10.53 -99.04 -53.01
CA ARG A 1012 -11.00 -99.55 -51.71
C ARG A 1012 -12.53 -99.69 -51.65
N GLU A 1013 -13.27 -98.76 -52.24
CA GLU A 1013 -14.73 -98.87 -52.38
C GLU A 1013 -15.13 -100.04 -53.29
N ARG A 1014 -14.48 -100.21 -54.45
CA ARG A 1014 -14.73 -101.35 -55.35
C ARG A 1014 -14.35 -102.71 -54.77
N VAL A 1015 -13.28 -102.78 -53.99
CA VAL A 1015 -12.89 -104.01 -53.28
C VAL A 1015 -13.93 -104.35 -52.20
N LYS A 1016 -14.46 -103.35 -51.50
CA LYS A 1016 -15.58 -103.53 -50.56
C LYS A 1016 -16.89 -103.97 -51.24
N GLU A 1017 -17.17 -103.53 -52.47
CA GLU A 1017 -18.33 -103.99 -53.25
C GLU A 1017 -18.18 -105.43 -53.79
N ILE A 1018 -16.96 -105.96 -53.88
CA ILE A 1018 -16.67 -107.34 -54.35
C ILE A 1018 -16.60 -108.33 -53.18
N GLU A 1019 -16.36 -107.85 -51.95
CA GLU A 1019 -16.28 -108.65 -50.72
C GLU A 1019 -17.62 -108.73 -49.92
N GLY A 1020 -18.71 -108.13 -50.43
CA GLY A 1020 -20.08 -108.30 -49.92
C GLY A 1020 -20.98 -108.96 -50.96
#